data_AF-A0A1H7V7D6-F1
#
_entry.id   AF-A0A1H7V7D6-F1
#
_cell.length_a   1.000
_cell.length_b   1.000
_cell.length_c   1.000
_cell.angle_alpha   90.00
_cell.angle_beta   90.00
_cell.angle_gamma   90.00
#
_symmetry.space_group_name_H-M   'P 1'
#
loop_
_entity.id
_entity.type
_entity.pdbx_description
1 polymer ?
#
loop_
_entity_poly.entity_id
_entity_poly.type
_entity_poly.pdbx_seq_one_letter_code
_entity_poly.pdbx_strand_id
1 'polypeptide(L)'
;MSNSSGLIVRRFGAACLCLLFSAMGFAQSPAIGWSDTAAGTTLTRTWDALRKAAAVQPEIGAELDAARTRLALVFVPGILGSELTAPDGQNIFGRLENPGSLISRLELPERLVDEQAESGVKAALLRSIGPMDFYGDAFSAIEKWGTANGVQVLACGYDWRRDIRSGARDLDRCISGLEAKYSDLVIIAHSMGGLVSWTWADKHARGEYGLGRRVLQLTVLGSPLRGSCEIVRMVQSGYIQPTRDDQLQVRSTLKALTSWTEKLADAFQNGVAAQFTQGIRPLLLSWPGAIELSPPPSDNGDNVSCVGVPAGNDQPEGTPGTSYYDVAFWTLPAGKQMLRKGNDSDSYALPASLPKVLAKAREFRSQFQPAPLGYPTWLYFSRIWKVPDQAGYRAPYISEYDQWGSTWGDGRVPYASAMNQPSLGTFSRRMGVESVHGNLPGDPNFFDDYFGNHLPQALAAVWVSDITRAATSRPDWIAAIARGMSSGPDAAQVRAALEPQGMAQRESRLLLGALDSVANFNALLCQKRGDCAATYSAAKAKVAAAPAANRSSVALKQFGASARILDQGNPDFAFAEGNRGLVLAKQLDWKAASTSLTRAESGVKELEAVKEQLSKSEAEFASTLRRNLGKSLLESGQCREAEPYLRAAATGWPYAKEALAKPCNDIESGLQYCFDQGDFCRRSR
;
A
#
# COMPACT_ATOMS: atom_id res chain seq x y z
N MET A 1 10.30 48.35 -66.24
CA MET A 1 10.73 46.93 -66.12
C MET A 1 9.98 46.36 -64.93
N SER A 2 8.75 45.86 -65.13
CA SER A 2 8.38 44.49 -65.54
C SER A 2 8.28 43.55 -64.32
N ASN A 3 7.16 42.88 -63.97
CA ASN A 3 5.73 42.87 -64.36
C ASN A 3 4.99 42.19 -63.15
N SER A 4 3.78 42.53 -62.68
CA SER A 4 2.43 42.32 -63.28
C SER A 4 2.19 40.85 -63.70
N SER A 5 1.12 40.08 -63.38
CA SER A 5 -0.17 40.23 -62.67
C SER A 5 -0.53 38.83 -62.08
N GLY A 6 -1.69 38.44 -61.51
CA GLY A 6 -3.03 39.03 -61.27
C GLY A 6 -3.82 38.03 -60.35
N LEU A 7 -4.81 38.43 -59.55
CA LEU A 7 -6.20 38.82 -59.88
C LEU A 7 -7.11 37.65 -60.35
N ILE A 8 -7.99 37.17 -59.47
CA ILE A 8 -9.35 36.67 -59.80
C ILE A 8 -10.29 36.88 -58.59
N VAL A 9 -11.56 37.18 -58.87
CA VAL A 9 -12.59 37.65 -57.93
C VAL A 9 -13.79 36.70 -57.95
N ARG A 10 -14.43 36.48 -56.78
CA ARG A 10 -15.89 36.31 -56.55
C ARG A 10 -16.14 35.82 -55.11
N ARG A 11 -17.26 36.09 -54.42
CA ARG A 11 -18.29 37.15 -54.37
C ARG A 11 -19.42 36.58 -53.47
N PHE A 12 -19.88 37.35 -52.49
CA PHE A 12 -21.24 37.37 -51.88
C PHE A 12 -21.89 36.08 -51.33
N GLY A 13 -22.51 36.23 -50.15
CA GLY A 13 -23.45 35.24 -49.58
C GLY A 13 -23.91 35.59 -48.16
N ALA A 14 -24.68 36.67 -47.98
CA ALA A 14 -25.26 37.05 -46.69
C ALA A 14 -26.80 36.92 -46.70
N ALA A 15 -27.32 35.97 -45.91
CA ALA A 15 -28.70 35.87 -45.40
C ALA A 15 -28.72 34.69 -44.39
N CYS A 16 -29.00 34.87 -43.10
CA CYS A 16 -30.29 35.20 -42.48
C CYS A 16 -31.28 34.01 -42.43
N LEU A 17 -31.34 33.30 -41.29
CA LEU A 17 -32.59 33.10 -40.52
C LEU A 17 -32.31 32.55 -39.11
N CYS A 18 -33.32 32.60 -38.25
CA CYS A 18 -33.21 32.38 -36.80
C CYS A 18 -33.66 30.97 -36.35
N LEU A 19 -33.52 30.74 -35.03
CA LEU A 19 -34.19 29.72 -34.20
C LEU A 19 -33.72 28.26 -34.38
N LEU A 20 -33.08 27.73 -33.34
CA LEU A 20 -33.67 26.69 -32.49
C LEU A 20 -32.91 26.55 -31.17
N PHE A 21 -33.63 26.69 -30.04
CA PHE A 21 -33.19 26.17 -28.74
C PHE A 21 -33.24 24.64 -28.75
N SER A 22 -32.49 24.01 -27.83
CA SER A 22 -32.54 22.58 -27.42
C SER A 22 -31.44 21.66 -27.94
N ALA A 23 -30.24 21.77 -27.35
CA ALA A 23 -29.35 20.64 -27.10
C ALA A 23 -28.25 21.04 -26.10
N MET A 24 -28.57 21.08 -24.79
CA MET A 24 -27.51 20.94 -23.78
C MET A 24 -27.02 19.49 -23.84
N GLY A 25 -26.01 19.23 -24.68
CA GLY A 25 -25.30 17.97 -24.64
C GLY A 25 -24.59 17.86 -23.30
N PHE A 26 -25.05 16.95 -22.44
CA PHE A 26 -24.28 16.53 -21.27
C PHE A 26 -22.92 16.07 -21.77
N ALA A 27 -21.87 16.84 -21.48
CA ALA A 27 -20.50 16.44 -21.77
C ALA A 27 -20.25 15.13 -21.03
N GLN A 28 -20.09 14.04 -21.78
CA GLN A 28 -19.72 12.76 -21.20
C GLN A 28 -18.35 12.93 -20.54
N SER A 29 -18.35 13.05 -19.21
CA SER A 29 -17.11 13.19 -18.45
C SER A 29 -16.19 12.02 -18.78
N PRO A 30 -14.86 12.23 -18.88
CA PRO A 30 -13.93 11.16 -19.18
C PRO A 30 -14.14 10.02 -18.19
N ALA A 31 -14.53 8.87 -18.74
CA ALA A 31 -14.70 7.66 -17.98
C ALA A 31 -13.32 7.21 -17.50
N ILE A 32 -13.24 6.89 -16.21
CA ILE A 32 -12.12 6.14 -15.63
C ILE A 32 -11.87 4.92 -16.54
N GLY A 33 -10.63 4.78 -17.02
CA GLY A 33 -10.22 3.63 -17.81
C GLY A 33 -10.10 2.40 -16.91
N TRP A 34 -11.20 1.68 -16.73
CA TRP A 34 -11.21 0.41 -16.01
C TRP A 34 -10.43 -0.63 -16.81
N SER A 35 -9.46 -1.31 -16.17
CA SER A 35 -8.78 -2.44 -16.80
C SER A 35 -9.71 -3.66 -16.85
N ASP A 36 -9.76 -4.34 -17.99
CA ASP A 36 -10.63 -5.50 -18.28
C ASP A 36 -10.18 -6.80 -17.56
N THR A 37 -9.72 -6.71 -16.31
CA THR A 37 -9.49 -7.89 -15.48
C THR A 37 -10.84 -8.49 -15.06
N ALA A 38 -10.93 -9.82 -14.97
CA ALA A 38 -12.18 -10.53 -14.72
C ALA A 38 -12.93 -10.05 -13.45
N ALA A 39 -12.18 -9.71 -12.39
CA ALA A 39 -12.71 -9.14 -11.15
C ALA A 39 -13.34 -7.74 -11.34
N GLY A 40 -12.73 -6.89 -12.18
CA GLY A 40 -13.26 -5.58 -12.53
C GLY A 40 -14.60 -5.67 -13.24
N THR A 41 -14.83 -6.72 -14.05
CA THR A 41 -16.01 -6.79 -14.93
C THR A 41 -17.36 -6.65 -14.22
N THR A 42 -17.53 -7.05 -12.95
CA THR A 42 -18.85 -6.97 -12.26
C THR A 42 -19.03 -5.74 -11.36
N LEU A 43 -17.97 -5.20 -10.75
CA LEU A 43 -18.08 -3.88 -10.11
C LEU A 43 -18.26 -2.79 -11.18
N THR A 44 -17.52 -2.85 -12.30
CA THR A 44 -17.72 -1.98 -13.46
C THR A 44 -19.11 -2.16 -14.08
N ARG A 45 -19.60 -3.40 -14.29
CA ARG A 45 -21.01 -3.62 -14.72
C ARG A 45 -22.04 -3.04 -13.73
N THR A 46 -21.77 -3.08 -12.43
CA THR A 46 -22.66 -2.47 -11.42
C THR A 46 -22.65 -0.94 -11.58
N TRP A 47 -21.46 -0.35 -11.69
CA TRP A 47 -21.26 1.09 -11.91
C TRP A 47 -21.92 1.59 -13.20
N ASP A 48 -21.79 0.86 -14.30
CA ASP A 48 -22.42 1.19 -15.57
C ASP A 48 -23.95 1.03 -15.53
N ALA A 49 -24.47 0.08 -14.75
CA ALA A 49 -25.91 -0.03 -14.50
C ALA A 49 -26.43 1.13 -13.64
N LEU A 50 -25.65 1.63 -12.67
CA LEU A 50 -25.98 2.85 -11.91
C LEU A 50 -25.97 4.10 -12.81
N ARG A 51 -24.97 4.23 -13.71
CA ARG A 51 -24.93 5.30 -14.73
C ARG A 51 -26.12 5.24 -15.70
N LYS A 52 -26.53 4.04 -16.13
CA LYS A 52 -27.75 3.85 -16.95
C LYS A 52 -29.01 4.21 -16.17
N ALA A 53 -29.07 3.92 -14.88
CA ALA A 53 -30.17 4.36 -14.01
C ALA A 53 -30.19 5.89 -13.86
N ALA A 54 -29.03 6.55 -13.78
CA ALA A 54 -28.91 8.01 -13.72
C ALA A 54 -29.48 8.73 -14.95
N ALA A 55 -29.45 8.11 -16.13
CA ALA A 55 -30.11 8.65 -17.33
C ALA A 55 -31.66 8.70 -17.22
N VAL A 56 -32.25 7.96 -16.27
CA VAL A 56 -33.69 7.95 -15.99
C VAL A 56 -34.03 8.65 -14.67
N GLN A 57 -33.10 8.65 -13.71
CA GLN A 57 -33.21 9.33 -12.41
C GLN A 57 -31.96 10.21 -12.19
N PRO A 58 -31.97 11.49 -12.62
CA PRO A 58 -30.78 12.35 -12.62
C PRO A 58 -30.09 12.51 -11.26
N GLU A 59 -30.83 12.40 -10.16
CA GLU A 59 -30.29 12.46 -8.80
C GLU A 59 -29.27 11.33 -8.49
N ILE A 60 -29.41 10.16 -9.11
CA ILE A 60 -28.41 9.09 -9.00
C ILE A 60 -27.09 9.56 -9.63
N GLY A 61 -27.16 10.29 -10.75
CA GLY A 61 -26.00 10.92 -11.39
C GLY A 61 -25.35 11.95 -10.47
N ALA A 62 -26.16 12.83 -9.86
CA ALA A 62 -25.68 13.82 -8.92
C ALA A 62 -24.95 13.20 -7.71
N GLU A 63 -25.44 12.11 -7.13
CA GLU A 63 -24.75 11.43 -6.02
C GLU A 63 -23.50 10.67 -6.49
N LEU A 64 -23.49 10.09 -7.71
CA LEU A 64 -22.29 9.47 -8.30
C LEU A 64 -21.17 10.51 -8.49
N ASP A 65 -21.51 11.68 -9.01
CA ASP A 65 -20.56 12.79 -9.23
C ASP A 65 -20.13 13.43 -7.90
N ALA A 66 -21.05 13.56 -6.93
CA ALA A 66 -20.71 13.96 -5.57
C ALA A 66 -19.72 12.98 -4.92
N ALA A 67 -19.99 11.68 -4.98
CA ALA A 67 -19.10 10.65 -4.42
C ALA A 67 -17.69 10.67 -5.04
N ARG A 68 -17.58 10.95 -6.34
CA ARG A 68 -16.29 11.14 -7.04
C ARG A 68 -15.58 12.42 -6.60
N THR A 69 -16.29 13.55 -6.57
CA THR A 69 -15.72 14.87 -6.23
C THR A 69 -15.39 15.05 -4.76
N ARG A 70 -15.87 14.16 -3.88
CA ARG A 70 -15.45 14.07 -2.47
C ARG A 70 -14.01 13.59 -2.26
N LEU A 71 -13.34 13.03 -3.27
CA LEU A 71 -12.07 12.34 -3.09
C LEU A 71 -10.83 13.26 -3.20
N ALA A 72 -9.95 13.16 -2.21
CA ALA A 72 -8.56 13.60 -2.30
C ALA A 72 -7.59 12.43 -2.07
N LEU A 73 -6.51 12.42 -2.85
CA LEU A 73 -5.35 11.55 -2.71
C LEU A 73 -4.20 12.34 -2.10
N VAL A 74 -3.75 11.92 -0.92
CA VAL A 74 -2.70 12.57 -0.13
C VAL A 74 -1.42 11.74 -0.22
N PHE A 75 -0.34 12.33 -0.74
CA PHE A 75 0.99 11.73 -0.77
C PHE A 75 1.84 12.25 0.38
N VAL A 76 2.47 11.34 1.13
CA VAL A 76 3.32 11.66 2.29
C VAL A 76 4.74 11.10 2.05
N PRO A 77 5.75 11.95 1.85
CA PRO A 77 7.09 11.51 1.45
C PRO A 77 7.92 10.95 2.62
N GLY A 78 9.04 10.32 2.30
CA GLY A 78 10.02 9.82 3.27
C GLY A 78 10.92 10.90 3.88
N ILE A 79 11.91 10.46 4.68
CA ILE A 79 13.01 11.32 5.14
C ILE A 79 13.75 11.92 3.94
N LEU A 80 14.20 13.17 4.05
CA LEU A 80 14.73 13.98 2.93
C LEU A 80 13.74 14.19 1.77
N GLY A 81 12.48 13.78 1.88
CA GLY A 81 11.50 13.88 0.79
C GLY A 81 10.70 15.17 0.76
N SER A 82 11.01 16.14 1.64
CA SER A 82 10.44 17.48 1.58
C SER A 82 11.54 18.53 1.45
N GLU A 83 11.35 19.48 0.52
CA GLU A 83 12.05 20.77 0.54
C GLU A 83 11.63 21.52 1.81
N LEU A 84 12.61 22.05 2.55
CA LEU A 84 12.40 22.76 3.80
C LEU A 84 12.83 24.22 3.65
N THR A 85 11.94 25.14 4.00
CA THR A 85 12.19 26.58 4.01
C THR A 85 11.91 27.15 5.40
N ALA A 86 12.86 27.89 5.96
CA ALA A 86 12.75 28.56 7.25
C ALA A 86 11.66 29.65 7.27
N PRO A 87 11.19 30.10 8.45
CA PRO A 87 10.16 31.13 8.56
C PRO A 87 10.52 32.46 7.85
N ASP A 88 11.80 32.80 7.78
CA ASP A 88 12.35 33.99 7.13
C ASP A 88 12.54 33.83 5.61
N GLY A 89 12.17 32.68 5.04
CA GLY A 89 12.32 32.36 3.62
C GLY A 89 13.65 31.72 3.23
N GLN A 90 14.58 31.51 4.17
CA GLN A 90 15.83 30.81 3.83
C GLN A 90 15.59 29.33 3.53
N ASN A 91 16.06 28.85 2.37
CA ASN A 91 16.13 27.42 2.08
C ASN A 91 17.00 26.70 3.13
N ILE A 92 16.44 25.69 3.78
CA ILE A 92 17.14 24.77 4.69
C ILE A 92 17.65 23.58 3.87
N PHE A 93 16.81 23.03 3.00
CA PHE A 93 17.09 21.84 2.22
C PHE A 93 16.20 21.75 0.97
N GLY A 94 16.75 21.24 -0.14
CA GLY A 94 16.05 21.04 -1.40
C GLY A 94 16.60 21.90 -2.55
N ARG A 95 17.12 23.09 -2.28
CA ARG A 95 17.78 23.95 -3.29
C ARG A 95 19.30 23.98 -3.13
N LEU A 96 20.03 23.89 -4.24
CA LEU A 96 21.51 23.86 -4.30
C LEU A 96 22.17 25.26 -4.28
N GLU A 97 21.43 26.32 -3.95
CA GLU A 97 21.85 27.73 -4.11
C GLU A 97 23.12 28.11 -3.30
N ASN A 98 23.45 27.39 -2.23
CA ASN A 98 24.74 27.49 -1.54
C ASN A 98 25.02 26.21 -0.71
N PRO A 99 25.87 25.27 -1.18
CA PRO A 99 26.13 24.02 -0.46
C PRO A 99 26.95 24.21 0.82
N GLY A 100 27.84 25.21 0.88
CA GLY A 100 28.73 25.42 2.04
C GLY A 100 27.99 25.81 3.32
N SER A 101 26.88 26.54 3.19
CA SER A 101 25.99 26.89 4.32
C SER A 101 24.81 25.94 4.48
N LEU A 102 24.68 24.90 3.64
CA LEU A 102 23.56 23.96 3.71
C LEU A 102 23.69 23.03 4.92
N ILE A 103 24.89 22.58 5.24
CA ILE A 103 25.19 21.71 6.39
C ILE A 103 24.81 22.39 7.72
N SER A 104 25.18 23.67 7.92
CA SER A 104 24.87 24.40 9.17
C SER A 104 23.39 24.75 9.33
N ARG A 105 22.64 24.90 8.23
CA ARG A 105 21.18 25.11 8.25
C ARG A 105 20.40 23.81 8.50
N LEU A 106 21.01 22.68 8.17
CA LEU A 106 20.40 21.35 8.29
C LEU A 106 20.34 20.85 9.74
N GLU A 107 21.26 21.25 10.61
CA GLU A 107 21.18 20.96 12.06
C GLU A 107 19.82 21.42 12.62
N LEU A 108 19.16 20.58 13.42
CA LEU A 108 17.88 20.94 14.02
C LEU A 108 18.12 21.79 15.28
N PRO A 109 17.61 23.03 15.37
CA PRO A 109 17.70 23.83 16.59
C PRO A 109 17.12 23.09 17.79
N GLU A 110 17.82 23.08 18.92
CA GLU A 110 17.46 22.27 20.10
C GLU A 110 16.01 22.47 20.57
N ARG A 111 15.47 23.70 20.45
CA ARG A 111 14.07 24.04 20.75
C ARG A 111 13.02 23.29 19.90
N LEU A 112 13.42 22.73 18.75
CA LEU A 112 12.54 22.01 17.82
C LEU A 112 12.63 20.48 17.96
N VAL A 113 13.50 19.99 18.85
CA VAL A 113 13.53 18.58 19.31
C VAL A 113 12.32 18.28 20.20
N ASP A 114 11.82 19.29 20.93
CA ASP A 114 10.50 19.24 21.57
C ASP A 114 9.42 19.06 20.48
N GLU A 115 8.67 17.97 20.56
CA GLU A 115 7.62 17.67 19.60
C GLU A 115 6.41 18.58 19.73
N GLN A 116 6.24 19.35 20.82
CA GLN A 116 5.15 20.33 20.95
C GLN A 116 5.51 21.72 20.39
N ALA A 117 6.78 21.98 20.11
CA ALA A 117 7.21 23.29 19.62
C ALA A 117 6.67 23.60 18.21
N GLU A 118 6.31 24.87 17.97
CA GLU A 118 6.01 25.35 16.63
C GLU A 118 7.29 25.71 15.86
N SER A 119 7.38 25.20 14.62
CA SER A 119 8.58 25.33 13.80
C SER A 119 8.55 26.56 12.90
N GLY A 120 7.39 26.86 12.31
CA GLY A 120 7.23 27.85 11.24
C GLY A 120 7.94 27.48 9.93
N VAL A 121 8.69 26.37 9.89
CA VAL A 121 9.28 25.80 8.67
C VAL A 121 8.16 25.39 7.71
N LYS A 122 8.27 25.84 6.47
CA LYS A 122 7.42 25.40 5.37
C LYS A 122 8.05 24.17 4.72
N ALA A 123 7.26 23.12 4.54
CA ALA A 123 7.68 21.90 3.90
C ALA A 123 6.82 21.63 2.66
N ALA A 124 7.47 21.34 1.53
CA ALA A 124 6.83 21.00 0.26
C ALA A 124 7.48 19.73 -0.31
N LEU A 125 6.79 18.98 -1.17
CA LEU A 125 7.38 17.77 -1.77
C LEU A 125 8.66 18.10 -2.54
N LEU A 126 9.74 17.42 -2.21
CA LEU A 126 10.98 17.51 -2.97
C LEU A 126 10.82 16.72 -4.28
N ARG A 127 10.63 17.41 -5.41
CA ARG A 127 10.60 16.74 -6.71
C ARG A 127 12.01 16.31 -7.15
N SER A 128 12.96 17.23 -7.17
CA SER A 128 14.35 16.97 -7.61
C SER A 128 15.37 17.86 -6.89
N ILE A 129 16.65 17.45 -6.91
CA ILE A 129 17.79 18.27 -6.50
C ILE A 129 18.81 18.27 -7.64
N GLY A 130 18.89 19.39 -8.38
CA GLY A 130 19.71 19.46 -9.59
C GLY A 130 19.24 18.43 -10.62
N PRO A 131 20.12 17.55 -11.14
CA PRO A 131 19.74 16.51 -12.10
C PRO A 131 19.12 15.26 -11.46
N MET A 132 19.09 15.15 -10.12
CA MET A 132 18.58 13.96 -9.43
C MET A 132 17.08 14.10 -9.20
N ASP A 133 16.29 13.18 -9.75
CA ASP A 133 14.89 13.03 -9.34
C ASP A 133 14.80 12.37 -7.95
N PHE A 134 13.86 12.84 -7.14
CA PHE A 134 13.55 12.29 -5.81
C PHE A 134 12.12 11.75 -5.77
N TYR A 135 11.16 12.56 -6.23
CA TYR A 135 9.75 12.19 -6.38
C TYR A 135 9.11 12.84 -7.61
N GLY A 136 9.85 13.56 -8.45
CA GLY A 136 9.30 14.34 -9.55
C GLY A 136 8.59 13.48 -10.58
N ASP A 137 9.22 12.42 -11.08
CA ASP A 137 8.60 11.54 -12.08
C ASP A 137 7.45 10.73 -11.47
N ALA A 138 7.70 10.11 -10.31
CA ALA A 138 6.70 9.32 -9.58
C ALA A 138 5.45 10.16 -9.23
N PHE A 139 5.62 11.33 -8.60
CA PHE A 139 4.49 12.17 -8.22
C PHE A 139 3.79 12.80 -9.43
N SER A 140 4.52 13.12 -10.51
CA SER A 140 3.89 13.58 -11.76
C SER A 140 2.99 12.50 -12.39
N ALA A 141 3.35 11.22 -12.27
CA ALA A 141 2.48 10.12 -12.68
C ALA A 141 1.22 10.01 -11.79
N ILE A 142 1.35 10.23 -10.47
CA ILE A 142 0.21 10.30 -9.53
C ILE A 142 -0.71 11.49 -9.86
N GLU A 143 -0.16 12.69 -10.10
CA GLU A 143 -0.91 13.89 -10.50
C GLU A 143 -1.64 13.70 -11.83
N LYS A 144 -0.98 13.05 -12.81
CA LYS A 144 -1.58 12.70 -14.11
C LYS A 144 -2.73 11.71 -13.94
N TRP A 145 -2.57 10.68 -13.11
CA TRP A 145 -3.65 9.74 -12.77
C TRP A 145 -4.80 10.49 -12.08
N GLY A 146 -4.52 11.32 -11.08
CA GLY A 146 -5.54 12.09 -10.37
C GLY A 146 -6.33 13.02 -11.30
N THR A 147 -5.63 13.76 -12.16
CA THR A 147 -6.24 14.63 -13.17
C THR A 147 -7.15 13.85 -14.13
N ALA A 148 -6.67 12.71 -14.67
CA ALA A 148 -7.47 11.86 -15.55
C ALA A 148 -8.73 11.29 -14.86
N ASN A 149 -8.66 11.09 -13.53
CA ASN A 149 -9.75 10.54 -12.74
C ASN A 149 -10.60 11.60 -12.02
N GLY A 150 -10.29 12.90 -12.13
CA GLY A 150 -11.02 13.97 -11.46
C GLY A 150 -10.85 13.96 -9.93
N VAL A 151 -9.69 13.53 -9.45
CA VAL A 151 -9.32 13.38 -8.04
C VAL A 151 -8.34 14.47 -7.66
N GLN A 152 -8.56 15.15 -6.52
CA GLN A 152 -7.59 16.12 -6.01
C GLN A 152 -6.34 15.37 -5.53
N VAL A 153 -5.17 15.70 -6.06
CA VAL A 153 -3.88 15.19 -5.56
C VAL A 153 -3.21 16.27 -4.73
N LEU A 154 -2.66 15.90 -3.58
CA LEU A 154 -1.94 16.79 -2.67
C LEU A 154 -0.71 16.05 -2.14
N ALA A 155 0.46 16.69 -2.13
CA ALA A 155 1.60 16.19 -1.38
C ALA A 155 1.76 16.97 -0.08
N CYS A 156 1.77 16.25 1.05
CA CYS A 156 1.95 16.81 2.38
C CYS A 156 3.39 16.61 2.83
N GLY A 157 4.24 17.61 2.55
CA GLY A 157 5.58 17.69 3.13
C GLY A 157 5.53 18.03 4.61
N TYR A 158 6.59 17.67 5.33
CA TYR A 158 6.78 17.93 6.76
C TYR A 158 8.27 18.15 7.08
N ASP A 159 8.60 18.76 8.24
CA ASP A 159 10.00 18.87 8.67
C ASP A 159 10.50 17.51 9.20
N TRP A 160 10.99 16.70 8.26
CA TRP A 160 11.47 15.33 8.47
C TRP A 160 12.65 15.19 9.44
N ARG A 161 13.21 16.29 9.95
CA ARG A 161 14.21 16.27 11.02
C ARG A 161 13.59 16.08 12.39
N ARG A 162 12.34 16.52 12.57
CA ARG A 162 11.61 16.55 13.84
C ARG A 162 11.01 15.18 14.18
N ASP A 163 10.58 15.04 15.43
CA ASP A 163 9.86 13.88 15.96
C ASP A 163 8.64 13.55 15.06
N ILE A 164 8.40 12.26 14.81
CA ILE A 164 7.34 11.75 13.92
C ILE A 164 5.95 12.25 14.33
N ARG A 165 5.71 12.50 15.62
CA ARG A 165 4.47 13.09 16.16
C ARG A 165 4.30 14.56 15.73
N SER A 166 5.40 15.28 15.52
CA SER A 166 5.37 16.61 14.86
C SER A 166 5.03 16.47 13.38
N GLY A 167 5.65 15.52 12.68
CA GLY A 167 5.30 15.22 11.28
C GLY A 167 3.83 14.87 11.10
N ALA A 168 3.23 14.15 12.06
CA ALA A 168 1.80 13.84 12.06
C ALA A 168 0.91 15.09 12.21
N ARG A 169 1.32 16.10 12.99
CA ARG A 169 0.62 17.39 13.04
C ARG A 169 0.82 18.23 11.78
N ASP A 170 1.99 18.17 11.16
CA ASP A 170 2.23 18.84 9.88
C ASP A 170 1.36 18.23 8.77
N LEU A 171 1.20 16.90 8.76
CA LEU A 171 0.24 16.18 7.91
C LEU A 171 -1.21 16.58 8.21
N ASP A 172 -1.60 16.70 9.48
CA ASP A 172 -2.96 17.14 9.83
C ASP A 172 -3.25 18.57 9.39
N ARG A 173 -2.28 19.48 9.55
CA ARG A 173 -2.37 20.87 9.08
C ARG A 173 -2.50 20.93 7.55
N CYS A 174 -1.78 20.07 6.83
CA CYS A 174 -1.87 19.94 5.38
C CYS A 174 -3.26 19.42 4.93
N ILE A 175 -3.76 18.34 5.54
CA ILE A 175 -5.09 17.77 5.25
C ILE A 175 -6.21 18.75 5.61
N SER A 176 -6.07 19.49 6.70
CA SER A 176 -7.03 20.52 7.14
C SER A 176 -7.11 21.70 6.17
N GLY A 177 -6.07 21.93 5.36
CA GLY A 177 -6.08 22.92 4.27
C GLY A 177 -6.89 22.53 3.03
N LEU A 178 -7.34 21.28 2.90
CA LEU A 178 -8.22 20.85 1.82
C LEU A 178 -9.60 21.51 1.94
N GLU A 179 -10.22 21.88 0.81
CA GLU A 179 -11.61 22.33 0.79
C GLU A 179 -12.55 21.31 1.47
N ALA A 180 -13.63 21.79 2.10
CA ALA A 180 -14.59 20.96 2.82
C ALA A 180 -15.27 19.89 1.93
N LYS A 181 -15.34 20.12 0.61
CA LYS A 181 -15.88 19.14 -0.35
C LYS A 181 -15.06 17.85 -0.40
N TYR A 182 -13.75 17.90 -0.16
CA TYR A 182 -12.84 16.75 -0.20
C TYR A 182 -12.91 15.92 1.10
N SER A 183 -14.08 15.39 1.43
CA SER A 183 -14.29 14.65 2.69
C SER A 183 -13.66 13.26 2.70
N ASP A 184 -13.42 12.64 1.54
CA ASP A 184 -12.91 11.28 1.43
C ASP A 184 -11.40 11.27 1.11
N LEU A 185 -10.60 10.54 1.88
CA LEU A 185 -9.14 10.52 1.78
C LEU A 185 -8.60 9.15 1.39
N VAL A 186 -7.68 9.12 0.42
CA VAL A 186 -6.76 8.01 0.18
C VAL A 186 -5.35 8.49 0.47
N ILE A 187 -4.64 7.85 1.40
CA ILE A 187 -3.29 8.25 1.81
C ILE A 187 -2.27 7.28 1.22
N ILE A 188 -1.25 7.80 0.55
CA ILE A 188 -0.10 7.04 0.02
C ILE A 188 1.16 7.58 0.68
N ALA A 189 1.87 6.74 1.40
CA ALA A 189 2.95 7.16 2.28
C ALA A 189 4.22 6.34 2.04
N HIS A 190 5.35 7.01 1.79
CA HIS A 190 6.62 6.37 1.49
C HIS A 190 7.59 6.44 2.67
N SER A 191 8.28 5.34 2.96
CA SER A 191 9.37 5.29 3.94
C SER A 191 8.91 5.85 5.30
N MET A 192 9.62 6.84 5.85
CA MET A 192 9.26 7.58 7.07
C MET A 192 7.85 8.16 7.06
N GLY A 193 7.35 8.58 5.90
CA GLY A 193 6.01 9.11 5.73
C GLY A 193 4.92 8.14 6.16
N GLY A 194 5.19 6.82 6.11
CA GLY A 194 4.27 5.81 6.63
C GLY A 194 4.16 5.80 8.16
N LEU A 195 5.23 6.13 8.90
CA LEU A 195 5.19 6.25 10.36
C LEU A 195 4.45 7.53 10.77
N VAL A 196 4.69 8.63 10.05
CA VAL A 196 3.94 9.88 10.15
C VAL A 196 2.45 9.63 9.90
N SER A 197 2.12 8.92 8.82
CA SER A 197 0.73 8.62 8.44
C SER A 197 0.05 7.65 9.41
N TRP A 198 0.78 6.69 10.01
CA TRP A 198 0.22 5.80 11.03
C TRP A 198 -0.03 6.53 12.36
N THR A 199 0.87 7.43 12.73
CA THR A 199 0.73 8.28 13.93
C THR A 199 -0.45 9.24 13.77
N TRP A 200 -0.61 9.82 12.57
CA TRP A 200 -1.80 10.60 12.21
C TRP A 200 -3.08 9.73 12.20
N ALA A 201 -3.02 8.51 11.67
CA ALA A 201 -4.15 7.58 11.62
C ALA A 201 -4.69 7.18 13.00
N ASP A 202 -3.80 6.90 13.95
CA ASP A 202 -4.14 6.59 15.34
C ASP A 202 -4.83 7.80 16.02
N LYS A 203 -4.32 9.01 15.78
CA LYS A 203 -4.93 10.27 16.24
C LYS A 203 -6.29 10.54 15.58
N HIS A 204 -6.42 10.28 14.28
CA HIS A 204 -7.68 10.38 13.54
C HIS A 204 -8.73 9.38 14.05
N ALA A 205 -8.33 8.14 14.37
CA ALA A 205 -9.22 7.13 14.94
C ALA A 205 -9.78 7.51 16.33
N ARG A 206 -9.07 8.36 17.09
CA ARG A 206 -9.54 8.97 18.35
C ARG A 206 -10.31 10.29 18.15
N GLY A 207 -10.47 10.77 16.92
CA GLY A 207 -11.14 12.04 16.60
C GLY A 207 -10.30 13.28 16.90
N GLU A 208 -8.98 13.14 17.12
CA GLU A 208 -8.08 14.26 17.39
C GLU A 208 -7.67 15.01 16.11
N TYR A 209 -7.52 14.28 14.99
CA TYR A 209 -7.06 14.77 13.69
C TYR A 209 -8.06 14.46 12.57
N GLY A 210 -7.95 15.17 11.44
CA GLY A 210 -8.76 14.92 10.25
C GLY A 210 -10.26 15.10 10.45
N LEU A 211 -10.68 16.08 11.27
CA LEU A 211 -12.09 16.32 11.57
C LEU A 211 -12.94 16.49 10.29
N GLY A 212 -14.06 15.78 10.22
CA GLY A 212 -14.95 15.76 9.06
C GLY A 212 -14.43 14.99 7.84
N ARG A 213 -13.27 14.32 7.94
CA ARG A 213 -12.72 13.48 6.88
C ARG A 213 -13.01 12.00 7.15
N ARG A 214 -13.18 11.21 6.08
CA ARG A 214 -13.31 9.75 6.09
C ARG A 214 -12.12 9.18 5.33
N VAL A 215 -11.26 8.42 6.01
CA VAL A 215 -10.17 7.71 5.34
C VAL A 215 -10.72 6.43 4.68
N LEU A 216 -10.56 6.34 3.37
CA LEU A 216 -10.91 5.17 2.58
C LEU A 216 -9.80 4.12 2.59
N GLN A 217 -8.54 4.55 2.63
CA GLN A 217 -7.37 3.66 2.61
C GLN A 217 -6.09 4.37 3.07
N LEU A 218 -5.20 3.62 3.72
CA LEU A 218 -3.79 3.96 3.85
C LEU A 218 -2.93 2.95 3.06
N THR A 219 -2.03 3.44 2.22
CA THR A 219 -1.03 2.66 1.51
C THR A 219 0.35 3.08 1.99
N VAL A 220 1.18 2.13 2.42
CA VAL A 220 2.57 2.35 2.82
C VAL A 220 3.53 1.66 1.86
N LEU A 221 4.63 2.35 1.52
CA LEU A 221 5.69 1.86 0.64
C LEU A 221 7.01 1.82 1.42
N GLY A 222 7.57 0.63 1.64
CA GLY A 222 8.90 0.46 2.27
C GLY A 222 9.04 1.05 3.68
N SER A 223 7.94 1.28 4.40
CA SER A 223 7.98 1.99 5.69
C SER A 223 8.63 1.15 6.80
N PRO A 224 9.63 1.67 7.54
CA PRO A 224 10.30 0.94 8.62
C PRO A 224 9.47 0.93 9.90
N LEU A 225 8.35 0.20 9.87
CA LEU A 225 7.38 0.16 10.96
C LEU A 225 7.98 -0.40 12.26
N ARG A 226 8.89 -1.38 12.18
CA ARG A 226 9.73 -1.86 13.30
C ARG A 226 11.14 -1.27 13.29
N GLY A 227 11.38 -0.25 12.49
CA GLY A 227 12.68 0.41 12.32
C GLY A 227 13.65 -0.29 11.39
N SER A 228 14.81 0.33 11.19
CA SER A 228 15.93 -0.21 10.41
C SER A 228 17.26 0.33 10.92
N CYS A 229 18.26 -0.54 11.00
CA CYS A 229 19.61 -0.15 11.41
C CYS A 229 20.36 0.66 10.35
N GLU A 230 19.79 0.82 9.16
CA GLU A 230 20.33 1.66 8.10
C GLU A 230 20.61 3.09 8.55
N ILE A 231 19.74 3.74 9.36
CA ILE A 231 20.01 5.11 9.81
C ILE A 231 21.22 5.19 10.77
N VAL A 232 21.44 4.10 11.53
CA VAL A 232 22.57 3.95 12.45
C VAL A 232 23.86 3.68 11.64
N ARG A 233 23.80 2.84 10.59
CA ARG A 233 24.87 2.68 9.60
C ARG A 233 25.18 3.99 8.87
N MET A 234 24.17 4.81 8.58
CA MET A 234 24.36 6.12 7.95
C MET A 234 25.15 7.09 8.83
N VAL A 235 25.09 7.00 10.17
CA VAL A 235 26.02 7.76 11.04
C VAL A 235 27.46 7.30 10.85
N GLN A 236 27.69 5.98 10.74
CA GLN A 236 29.04 5.41 10.56
C GLN A 236 29.66 5.70 9.19
N SER A 237 28.93 5.45 8.09
CA SER A 237 29.54 5.45 6.75
C SER A 237 28.87 6.43 5.77
N GLY A 238 27.93 7.25 6.24
CA GLY A 238 27.10 8.11 5.38
C GLY A 238 26.09 7.31 4.56
N TYR A 239 25.39 7.99 3.66
CA TYR A 239 24.48 7.38 2.70
C TYR A 239 25.28 6.70 1.58
N ILE A 240 25.11 5.38 1.44
CA ILE A 240 25.69 4.54 0.39
C ILE A 240 24.51 3.97 -0.40
N GLN A 241 24.45 4.09 -1.73
CA GLN A 241 23.36 3.45 -2.49
C GLN A 241 23.56 1.93 -2.58
N PRO A 242 22.50 1.11 -2.39
CA PRO A 242 22.56 -0.32 -2.66
C PRO A 242 22.94 -0.56 -4.13
N THR A 243 23.87 -1.48 -4.36
CA THR A 243 24.37 -1.77 -5.70
C THR A 243 23.68 -3.00 -6.29
N ARG A 244 23.89 -3.26 -7.58
CA ARG A 244 23.34 -4.46 -8.24
C ARG A 244 23.86 -5.77 -7.62
N ASP A 245 25.03 -5.77 -6.97
CA ASP A 245 25.60 -6.92 -6.25
C ASP A 245 24.95 -7.16 -4.87
N ASP A 246 24.06 -6.25 -4.45
CA ASP A 246 23.20 -6.38 -3.27
C ASP A 246 21.81 -6.91 -3.59
N GLN A 247 21.52 -7.15 -4.87
CA GLN A 247 20.27 -7.71 -5.35
C GLN A 247 20.33 -9.25 -5.42
N LEU A 248 19.28 -9.94 -4.95
CA LEU A 248 18.97 -11.30 -5.38
C LEU A 248 18.76 -11.28 -6.90
N GLN A 249 19.44 -12.16 -7.63
CA GLN A 249 19.28 -12.23 -9.08
C GLN A 249 17.90 -12.82 -9.45
N VAL A 250 16.89 -11.96 -9.49
CA VAL A 250 15.55 -12.26 -9.99
C VAL A 250 15.63 -12.47 -11.51
N ARG A 251 14.87 -13.46 -12.00
CA ARG A 251 14.87 -13.88 -13.39
C ARG A 251 13.97 -12.98 -14.24
N SER A 252 14.38 -11.74 -14.49
CA SER A 252 13.57 -10.79 -15.26
C SER A 252 13.91 -10.78 -16.77
N THR A 253 12.89 -11.04 -17.59
CA THR A 253 12.81 -10.65 -19.00
C THR A 253 12.29 -9.22 -19.18
N LEU A 254 12.20 -8.43 -18.09
CA LEU A 254 11.85 -7.02 -18.16
C LEU A 254 12.86 -6.26 -19.02
N LYS A 255 12.35 -5.41 -19.90
CA LYS A 255 13.18 -4.54 -20.74
C LYS A 255 13.94 -3.58 -19.84
N ALA A 256 15.25 -3.51 -20.07
CA ALA A 256 16.11 -2.49 -19.51
C ALA A 256 15.62 -1.09 -19.89
N LEU A 257 14.94 -0.42 -18.95
CA LEU A 257 14.68 1.03 -18.95
C LEU A 257 15.80 1.80 -18.22
N THR A 258 16.98 1.18 -18.12
CA THR A 258 18.25 1.74 -17.63
C THR A 258 18.87 2.65 -18.69
N SER A 259 18.19 3.74 -19.05
CA SER A 259 18.54 4.58 -20.19
C SER A 259 19.40 5.78 -19.81
N TRP A 260 20.74 5.62 -19.83
CA TRP A 260 21.75 6.68 -19.92
C TRP A 260 21.88 7.67 -18.73
N THR A 261 20.79 8.03 -18.06
CA THR A 261 20.74 8.91 -16.88
C THR A 261 21.46 8.31 -15.68
N GLU A 262 21.32 7.01 -15.42
CA GLU A 262 21.98 6.31 -14.30
C GLU A 262 23.50 6.55 -14.28
N LYS A 263 24.19 6.39 -15.42
CA LYS A 263 25.65 6.56 -15.47
C LYS A 263 26.13 8.01 -15.29
N LEU A 264 25.27 8.98 -15.63
CA LEU A 264 25.55 10.41 -15.44
C LEU A 264 25.20 10.86 -14.01
N ALA A 265 24.15 10.25 -13.44
CA ALA A 265 23.82 10.36 -12.02
C ALA A 265 24.94 9.76 -11.17
N ASP A 266 25.39 8.52 -11.41
CA ASP A 266 26.47 7.85 -10.68
C ASP A 266 27.73 8.73 -10.57
N ALA A 267 28.19 9.30 -11.68
CA ALA A 267 29.39 10.13 -11.72
C ALA A 267 29.24 11.46 -10.96
N PHE A 268 28.08 12.09 -11.02
CA PHE A 268 27.81 13.35 -10.31
C PHE A 268 27.49 13.10 -8.81
N GLN A 269 26.79 12.01 -8.52
CA GLN A 269 26.50 11.51 -7.17
C GLN A 269 27.78 11.15 -6.44
N ASN A 270 28.72 10.42 -7.05
CA ASN A 270 29.95 10.03 -6.33
C ASN A 270 30.81 11.22 -5.87
N GLY A 271 30.73 12.39 -6.53
CA GLY A 271 31.38 13.62 -6.07
C GLY A 271 30.52 14.44 -5.09
N VAL A 272 29.32 14.84 -5.53
CA VAL A 272 28.44 15.74 -4.77
C VAL A 272 27.76 15.03 -3.60
N ALA A 273 27.33 13.78 -3.81
CA ALA A 273 26.82 12.97 -2.70
C ALA A 273 27.96 12.68 -1.71
N ALA A 274 29.19 12.30 -2.09
CA ALA A 274 30.24 12.03 -1.09
C ALA A 274 30.47 13.21 -0.12
N GLN A 275 30.51 14.46 -0.61
CA GLN A 275 30.60 15.63 0.29
C GLN A 275 29.31 15.85 1.11
N PHE A 276 28.14 15.75 0.48
CA PHE A 276 26.85 15.90 1.16
C PHE A 276 26.63 14.82 2.23
N THR A 277 27.00 13.57 1.94
CA THR A 277 26.75 12.40 2.78
C THR A 277 27.71 12.32 3.96
N GLN A 278 28.97 12.73 3.80
CA GLN A 278 29.86 12.97 4.93
C GLN A 278 29.41 14.19 5.77
N GLY A 279 28.81 15.21 5.13
CA GLY A 279 28.25 16.37 5.83
C GLY A 279 27.05 16.07 6.73
N ILE A 280 26.12 15.19 6.31
CA ILE A 280 24.93 14.85 7.10
C ILE A 280 25.19 13.86 8.24
N ARG A 281 26.29 13.09 8.23
CA ARG A 281 26.61 12.06 9.24
C ARG A 281 26.39 12.52 10.69
N PRO A 282 27.02 13.62 11.17
CA PRO A 282 26.79 14.11 12.52
C PRO A 282 25.42 14.77 12.72
N LEU A 283 24.80 15.29 11.65
CA LEU A 283 23.51 15.99 11.74
C LEU A 283 22.34 15.04 12.01
N LEU A 284 22.44 13.77 11.58
CA LEU A 284 21.51 12.70 11.96
C LEU A 284 21.31 12.61 13.49
N LEU A 285 22.36 12.89 14.27
CA LEU A 285 22.33 12.90 15.73
C LEU A 285 21.68 14.16 16.33
N SER A 286 21.33 15.15 15.51
CA SER A 286 20.49 16.29 15.89
C SER A 286 19.00 16.07 15.56
N TRP A 287 18.65 15.02 14.81
CA TRP A 287 17.32 14.80 14.22
C TRP A 287 16.57 13.66 14.92
N PRO A 288 15.61 13.93 15.84
CA PRO A 288 14.81 12.87 16.47
C PRO A 288 14.11 12.00 15.41
N GLY A 289 13.50 12.60 14.38
CA GLY A 289 12.84 11.84 13.30
C GLY A 289 13.75 10.86 12.55
N ALA A 290 15.05 11.16 12.46
CA ALA A 290 16.02 10.22 11.87
C ALA A 290 16.28 9.03 12.80
N ILE A 291 16.59 9.27 14.08
CA ILE A 291 16.82 8.17 15.04
C ILE A 291 15.53 7.37 15.26
N GLU A 292 14.37 7.99 15.13
CA GLU A 292 13.05 7.33 15.09
C GLU A 292 12.84 6.42 13.87
N LEU A 293 13.74 6.37 12.89
CA LEU A 293 13.77 5.32 11.87
C LEU A 293 14.47 4.03 12.31
N SER A 294 15.23 4.06 13.41
CA SER A 294 15.91 2.88 13.94
C SER A 294 14.94 1.93 14.68
N PRO A 295 15.30 0.65 14.89
CA PRO A 295 14.47 -0.31 15.61
C PRO A 295 14.30 0.09 17.08
N PRO A 296 13.29 -0.45 17.80
CA PRO A 296 13.06 -0.10 19.19
C PRO A 296 14.28 -0.36 20.08
N PRO A 297 14.42 0.39 21.19
CA PRO A 297 15.40 0.06 22.21
C PRO A 297 15.17 -1.38 22.71
N SER A 298 16.25 -2.10 22.99
CA SER A 298 16.17 -3.37 23.70
C SER A 298 16.24 -3.11 25.19
N ASP A 299 15.31 -3.68 25.94
CA ASP A 299 15.30 -3.65 27.40
C ASP A 299 16.28 -4.69 28.01
N ASN A 300 16.70 -5.67 27.20
CA ASN A 300 17.69 -6.68 27.59
C ASN A 300 19.08 -6.26 27.10
N GLY A 301 19.97 -5.89 28.02
CA GLY A 301 21.32 -5.37 27.75
C GLY A 301 22.26 -6.31 26.98
N ASP A 302 21.90 -7.58 26.83
CA ASP A 302 22.62 -8.58 26.04
C ASP A 302 22.35 -8.45 24.53
N ASN A 303 21.17 -7.93 24.16
CA ASN A 303 20.75 -7.76 22.76
C ASN A 303 20.76 -6.29 22.37
N VAL A 304 21.81 -5.83 21.69
CA VAL A 304 21.87 -4.46 21.15
C VAL A 304 21.26 -4.43 19.73
N SER A 305 20.15 -3.70 19.58
CA SER A 305 19.25 -3.85 18.41
C SER A 305 19.81 -3.40 17.05
N CYS A 306 20.98 -2.75 17.02
CA CYS A 306 21.73 -2.43 15.79
C CYS A 306 23.23 -2.42 16.08
N VAL A 307 23.63 -1.66 17.09
CA VAL A 307 25.01 -1.50 17.54
C VAL A 307 24.99 -1.15 19.02
N GLY A 308 26.01 -1.56 19.75
CA GLY A 308 26.15 -1.30 21.17
C GLY A 308 27.23 -2.18 21.75
N VAL A 309 27.49 -1.98 23.04
CA VAL A 309 28.36 -2.84 23.83
C VAL A 309 27.44 -3.77 24.62
N PRO A 310 27.39 -5.08 24.33
CA PRO A 310 26.57 -6.01 25.10
C PRO A 310 27.10 -6.16 26.52
N ALA A 311 26.23 -6.47 27.48
CA ALA A 311 26.69 -6.98 28.77
C ALA A 311 27.34 -8.37 28.55
N GLY A 312 28.54 -8.58 29.10
CA GLY A 312 29.27 -9.83 28.87
C GLY A 312 30.69 -9.82 29.46
N ASN A 313 31.35 -10.98 29.39
CA ASN A 313 32.63 -11.27 30.05
C ASN A 313 33.81 -10.37 29.62
N ASP A 314 33.71 -9.70 28.47
CA ASP A 314 34.71 -8.77 27.94
C ASP A 314 34.52 -7.32 28.46
N GLN A 315 33.48 -7.08 29.28
CA GLN A 315 33.28 -5.86 30.06
C GLN A 315 33.61 -6.13 31.55
N PRO A 316 34.00 -5.11 32.33
CA PRO A 316 34.09 -5.24 33.79
C PRO A 316 32.77 -5.74 34.38
N GLU A 317 32.83 -6.71 35.28
CA GLU A 317 31.66 -7.34 35.91
C GLU A 317 30.73 -6.27 36.53
N GLY A 318 29.44 -6.34 36.17
CA GLY A 318 28.44 -5.34 36.57
C GLY A 318 28.29 -4.12 35.65
N THR A 319 29.06 -4.01 34.56
CA THR A 319 28.85 -2.95 33.55
C THR A 319 27.59 -3.24 32.72
N PRO A 320 26.57 -2.36 32.71
CA PRO A 320 25.37 -2.57 31.92
C PRO A 320 25.66 -2.43 30.42
N GLY A 321 25.01 -3.26 29.60
CA GLY A 321 25.05 -3.14 28.15
C GLY A 321 24.60 -1.75 27.71
N THR A 322 25.37 -1.11 26.83
CA THR A 322 25.16 0.29 26.42
C THR A 322 24.81 0.36 24.93
N SER A 323 23.63 0.92 24.62
CA SER A 323 23.06 1.00 23.28
C SER A 323 23.33 2.35 22.62
N TYR A 324 23.18 2.44 21.29
CA TYR A 324 23.25 3.72 20.57
C TYR A 324 22.16 4.73 20.98
N TYR A 325 21.11 4.28 21.67
CA TYR A 325 20.11 5.13 22.35
C TYR A 325 20.62 5.77 23.67
N ASP A 326 21.83 5.45 24.12
CA ASP A 326 22.44 5.99 25.34
C ASP A 326 23.53 7.01 24.97
N VAL A 327 23.51 8.19 25.60
CA VAL A 327 24.55 9.22 25.39
C VAL A 327 25.95 8.68 25.72
N ALA A 328 26.04 7.76 26.69
CA ALA A 328 27.28 7.10 27.08
C ALA A 328 27.95 6.36 25.92
N PHE A 329 27.19 5.63 25.08
CA PHE A 329 27.72 4.86 23.94
C PHE A 329 28.59 5.72 23.02
N TRP A 330 28.10 6.93 22.71
CA TRP A 330 28.78 7.88 21.82
C TRP A 330 30.11 8.42 22.36
N THR A 331 30.41 8.21 23.65
CA THR A 331 31.69 8.57 24.27
C THR A 331 32.69 7.41 24.34
N LEU A 332 32.21 6.17 24.19
CA LEU A 332 33.02 4.94 24.13
C LEU A 332 33.84 4.87 22.83
N PRO A 333 34.90 4.04 22.77
CA PRO A 333 35.69 3.84 21.53
C PRO A 333 34.83 3.45 20.33
N ALA A 334 33.88 2.53 20.50
CA ALA A 334 32.91 2.13 19.47
C ALA A 334 32.08 3.31 18.94
N GLY A 335 31.50 4.14 19.82
CA GLY A 335 30.72 5.31 19.41
C GLY A 335 31.56 6.38 18.71
N LYS A 336 32.78 6.64 19.20
CA LYS A 336 33.75 7.55 18.56
C LYS A 336 34.16 7.04 17.17
N GLN A 337 34.34 5.73 17.01
CA GLN A 337 34.64 5.11 15.72
C GLN A 337 33.52 5.32 14.69
N MET A 338 32.25 5.27 15.10
CA MET A 338 31.12 5.65 14.22
C MET A 338 31.18 7.13 13.76
N LEU A 339 31.83 7.98 14.55
CA LEU A 339 31.99 9.42 14.27
C LEU A 339 33.30 9.74 13.54
N ARG A 340 34.12 8.74 13.18
CA ARG A 340 35.43 8.95 12.55
C ARG A 340 35.32 9.61 11.16
N LYS A 341 36.16 10.60 10.89
CA LYS A 341 36.25 11.31 9.61
C LYS A 341 37.21 10.56 8.67
N GLY A 342 36.68 9.64 7.88
CA GLY A 342 37.51 8.81 6.99
C GLY A 342 38.56 8.01 7.77
N ASN A 343 39.80 8.06 7.31
CA ASN A 343 40.91 7.31 7.90
C ASN A 343 41.62 8.07 9.05
N ASP A 344 41.29 9.33 9.29
CA ASP A 344 41.97 10.16 10.28
C ASP A 344 41.58 9.77 11.72
N SER A 345 42.37 10.17 12.72
CA SER A 345 42.02 10.01 14.14
C SER A 345 40.84 10.88 14.58
N ASP A 346 40.47 11.86 13.77
CA ASP A 346 39.49 12.88 14.10
C ASP A 346 38.06 12.34 14.04
N SER A 347 37.27 12.68 15.05
CA SER A 347 35.83 12.40 15.10
C SER A 347 35.01 13.68 14.85
N TYR A 348 33.75 13.52 14.44
CA TYR A 348 32.79 14.62 14.51
C TYR A 348 32.46 14.95 15.99
N ALA A 349 32.23 16.22 16.27
CA ALA A 349 31.68 16.65 17.56
C ALA A 349 30.22 16.20 17.68
N LEU A 350 29.79 15.86 18.90
CA LEU A 350 28.41 15.53 19.19
C LEU A 350 27.54 16.80 19.27
N PRO A 351 26.36 16.85 18.65
CA PRO A 351 25.41 17.95 18.83
C PRO A 351 25.02 18.12 20.30
N ALA A 352 24.90 19.37 20.77
CA ALA A 352 24.46 19.66 22.13
C ALA A 352 23.04 19.12 22.43
N SER A 353 22.22 18.98 21.37
CA SER A 353 20.86 18.43 21.44
C SER A 353 20.80 16.90 21.60
N LEU A 354 21.91 16.16 21.39
CA LEU A 354 21.93 14.69 21.37
C LEU A 354 21.17 14.02 22.55
N PRO A 355 21.32 14.44 23.82
CA PRO A 355 20.59 13.80 24.92
C PRO A 355 19.07 13.89 24.78
N LYS A 356 18.55 15.02 24.28
CA LYS A 356 17.12 15.23 24.02
C LYS A 356 16.65 14.44 22.79
N VAL A 357 17.47 14.39 21.76
CA VAL A 357 17.22 13.63 20.52
C VAL A 357 17.07 12.13 20.81
N LEU A 358 18.03 11.55 21.53
CA LEU A 358 17.98 10.13 21.90
C LEU A 358 16.82 9.81 22.86
N ALA A 359 16.51 10.72 23.79
CA ALA A 359 15.37 10.56 24.70
C ALA A 359 14.03 10.54 23.94
N LYS A 360 13.83 11.47 22.99
CA LYS A 360 12.61 11.52 22.16
C LYS A 360 12.48 10.30 21.25
N ALA A 361 13.57 9.92 20.59
CA ALA A 361 13.57 8.73 19.75
C ALA A 361 13.28 7.44 20.53
N ARG A 362 13.84 7.29 21.73
CA ARG A 362 13.52 6.18 22.64
C ARG A 362 12.04 6.21 23.04
N GLU A 363 11.53 7.36 23.47
CA GLU A 363 10.14 7.54 23.88
C GLU A 363 9.17 7.12 22.76
N PHE A 364 9.34 7.66 21.55
CA PHE A 364 8.52 7.30 20.39
C PHE A 364 8.65 5.81 20.08
N ARG A 365 9.87 5.25 20.02
CA ARG A 365 10.06 3.85 19.61
C ARG A 365 9.64 2.80 20.63
N SER A 366 9.65 3.10 21.93
CA SER A 366 9.04 2.24 22.94
C SER A 366 7.51 2.22 22.85
N GLN A 367 6.88 3.30 22.38
CA GLN A 367 5.42 3.44 22.29
C GLN A 367 4.84 3.05 20.92
N PHE A 368 5.58 3.26 19.83
CA PHE A 368 5.08 3.09 18.47
C PHE A 368 4.98 1.61 18.09
N GLN A 369 3.76 1.07 18.21
CA GLN A 369 3.40 -0.25 17.75
C GLN A 369 2.26 -0.13 16.73
N PRO A 370 2.51 -0.28 15.42
CA PRO A 370 1.47 -0.13 14.41
C PRO A 370 0.37 -1.18 14.61
N ALA A 371 -0.79 -0.72 15.04
CA ALA A 371 -2.00 -1.53 15.20
C ALA A 371 -2.83 -1.54 13.90
N PRO A 372 -3.68 -2.57 13.69
CA PRO A 372 -4.66 -2.58 12.60
C PRO A 372 -5.57 -1.36 12.66
N LEU A 373 -5.80 -0.70 11.52
CA LEU A 373 -6.59 0.52 11.43
C LEU A 373 -8.07 0.21 11.12
N GLY A 374 -8.95 1.19 11.38
CA GLY A 374 -10.40 1.08 11.13
C GLY A 374 -10.82 1.08 9.65
N TYR A 375 -9.85 1.09 8.72
CA TYR A 375 -9.99 1.14 7.26
C TYR A 375 -8.87 0.30 6.60
N PRO A 376 -9.04 -0.11 5.32
CA PRO A 376 -8.05 -0.91 4.61
C PRO A 376 -6.64 -0.33 4.63
N THR A 377 -5.65 -1.18 4.94
CA THR A 377 -4.24 -0.79 4.97
C THR A 377 -3.41 -1.67 4.05
N TRP A 378 -2.62 -1.06 3.17
CA TRP A 378 -1.95 -1.70 2.04
C TRP A 378 -0.43 -1.54 2.14
N LEU A 379 0.32 -2.62 1.92
CA LEU A 379 1.79 -2.61 1.96
C LEU A 379 2.38 -2.95 0.58
N TYR A 380 3.22 -2.06 0.07
CA TYR A 380 4.21 -2.36 -0.98
C TYR A 380 5.61 -2.35 -0.37
N PHE A 381 6.39 -3.38 -0.64
CA PHE A 381 7.71 -3.59 -0.03
C PHE A 381 8.59 -4.39 -0.98
N SER A 382 9.91 -4.28 -0.85
CA SER A 382 10.82 -5.21 -1.52
C SER A 382 11.44 -6.19 -0.54
N ARG A 383 11.90 -7.32 -1.10
CA ARG A 383 12.57 -8.42 -0.37
C ARG A 383 13.89 -8.80 -1.01
N ILE A 384 14.27 -8.14 -2.11
CA ILE A 384 15.32 -8.63 -3.01
C ILE A 384 16.66 -7.95 -2.80
N TRP A 385 16.75 -6.99 -1.89
CA TRP A 385 17.94 -6.19 -1.62
C TRP A 385 18.46 -6.46 -0.21
N LYS A 386 19.78 -6.49 -0.03
CA LYS A 386 20.39 -6.57 1.31
C LYS A 386 20.16 -5.28 2.09
N VAL A 387 19.88 -5.41 3.38
CA VAL A 387 19.69 -4.31 4.33
C VAL A 387 20.58 -4.54 5.55
N PRO A 388 21.25 -3.53 6.12
CA PRO A 388 22.01 -3.66 7.36
C PRO A 388 21.09 -4.03 8.53
N ASP A 389 21.50 -5.04 9.30
CA ASP A 389 20.72 -5.62 10.39
C ASP A 389 21.44 -5.44 11.74
N GLN A 390 22.74 -5.75 11.83
CA GLN A 390 23.51 -5.55 13.05
C GLN A 390 24.99 -5.28 12.75
N ALA A 391 25.62 -4.36 13.47
CA ALA A 391 27.05 -4.12 13.40
C ALA A 391 27.83 -5.20 14.17
N GLY A 392 28.83 -5.81 13.55
CA GLY A 392 29.72 -6.75 14.23
C GLY A 392 30.57 -6.05 15.31
N TYR A 393 30.24 -6.28 16.58
CA TYR A 393 31.04 -5.81 17.71
C TYR A 393 32.24 -6.72 17.97
N ARG A 394 33.41 -6.13 18.22
CA ARG A 394 34.63 -6.82 18.68
C ARG A 394 35.33 -5.92 19.70
N ALA A 395 35.11 -6.19 20.98
CA ALA A 395 35.56 -5.32 22.08
C ALA A 395 37.02 -4.86 21.91
N PRO A 396 37.33 -3.55 22.03
CA PRO A 396 36.43 -2.43 22.38
C PRO A 396 35.79 -1.70 21.18
N TYR A 397 35.93 -2.23 19.96
CA TYR A 397 35.60 -1.56 18.69
C TYR A 397 34.39 -2.18 17.97
N ILE A 398 33.89 -1.46 16.97
CA ILE A 398 33.09 -2.05 15.88
C ILE A 398 34.08 -2.58 14.84
N SER A 399 33.78 -3.69 14.18
CA SER A 399 34.66 -4.23 13.12
C SER A 399 34.94 -3.16 12.05
N GLU A 400 36.22 -2.89 11.75
CA GLU A 400 36.62 -1.58 11.21
C GLU A 400 36.04 -1.23 9.82
N TYR A 401 35.68 -2.22 8.99
CA TYR A 401 35.06 -1.99 7.68
C TYR A 401 33.98 -3.04 7.36
N ASP A 402 32.84 -2.57 6.86
CA ASP A 402 31.76 -3.27 6.14
C ASP A 402 31.12 -4.55 6.74
N GLN A 403 31.52 -5.02 7.92
CA GLN A 403 30.90 -6.17 8.60
C GLN A 403 29.62 -5.81 9.36
N TRP A 404 28.73 -5.05 8.71
CA TRP A 404 27.31 -5.09 9.07
C TRP A 404 26.73 -6.42 8.59
N GLY A 405 26.18 -7.21 9.52
CA GLY A 405 25.29 -8.30 9.19
C GLY A 405 24.15 -7.78 8.33
N SER A 406 23.73 -8.56 7.34
CA SER A 406 22.68 -8.16 6.41
C SER A 406 21.50 -9.13 6.42
N THR A 407 20.33 -8.54 6.28
CA THR A 407 19.04 -9.22 6.12
C THR A 407 18.41 -8.81 4.79
N TRP A 408 17.27 -9.39 4.43
CA TRP A 408 16.59 -9.09 3.17
C TRP A 408 15.56 -7.95 3.32
N GLY A 409 15.36 -7.18 2.27
CA GLY A 409 14.45 -6.03 2.26
C GLY A 409 14.54 -5.23 0.97
N ASP A 410 14.46 -3.91 1.08
CA ASP A 410 14.47 -2.96 -0.04
C ASP A 410 15.78 -2.16 -0.20
N GLY A 411 16.84 -2.55 0.51
CA GLY A 411 18.12 -1.84 0.50
C GLY A 411 18.26 -0.80 1.62
N ARG A 412 17.16 -0.47 2.32
CA ARG A 412 17.15 0.43 3.49
C ARG A 412 16.33 -0.12 4.66
N VAL A 413 15.32 -0.93 4.42
CA VAL A 413 14.34 -1.40 5.41
C VAL A 413 14.18 -2.91 5.33
N PRO A 414 14.40 -3.66 6.43
CA PRO A 414 14.20 -5.11 6.45
C PRO A 414 12.76 -5.49 6.11
N TYR A 415 12.55 -6.55 5.35
CA TYR A 415 11.20 -6.97 4.94
C TYR A 415 10.30 -7.26 6.17
N ALA A 416 10.88 -7.85 7.22
CA ALA A 416 10.19 -8.14 8.48
C ALA A 416 9.70 -6.85 9.19
N SER A 417 10.48 -5.76 9.06
CA SER A 417 10.11 -4.45 9.60
C SER A 417 8.99 -3.80 8.80
N ALA A 418 9.09 -3.79 7.46
CA ALA A 418 8.03 -3.31 6.58
C ALA A 418 6.70 -4.07 6.76
N MET A 419 6.79 -5.40 6.97
CA MET A 419 5.64 -6.27 7.25
C MET A 419 5.08 -6.16 8.68
N ASN A 420 5.66 -5.32 9.56
CA ASN A 420 5.29 -5.23 10.99
C ASN A 420 5.32 -6.60 11.72
N GLN A 421 6.24 -7.49 11.37
CA GLN A 421 6.30 -8.82 11.98
C GLN A 421 6.57 -8.72 13.51
N PRO A 422 5.98 -9.60 14.33
CA PRO A 422 5.12 -10.74 13.99
C PRO A 422 3.61 -10.41 13.87
N SER A 423 3.21 -9.13 13.76
CA SER A 423 1.80 -8.70 13.73
C SER A 423 1.08 -9.02 12.40
N LEU A 424 0.75 -10.30 12.24
CA LEU A 424 -0.16 -10.77 11.19
C LEU A 424 -1.54 -10.11 11.39
N GLY A 425 -2.04 -9.45 10.34
CA GLY A 425 -3.32 -8.73 10.35
C GLY A 425 -3.21 -7.20 10.41
N THR A 426 -2.00 -6.64 10.40
CA THR A 426 -1.79 -5.19 10.24
C THR A 426 -2.26 -4.68 8.85
N PHE A 427 -2.17 -5.54 7.84
CA PHE A 427 -2.42 -5.20 6.43
C PHE A 427 -3.55 -6.01 5.82
N SER A 428 -4.41 -5.32 5.07
CA SER A 428 -5.50 -5.86 4.25
C SER A 428 -5.03 -6.35 2.87
N ARG A 429 -3.86 -5.88 2.41
CA ARG A 429 -3.05 -6.51 1.34
C ARG A 429 -1.57 -6.19 1.51
N ARG A 430 -0.72 -7.14 1.10
CA ARG A 430 0.73 -7.03 0.93
C ARG A 430 1.09 -7.39 -0.51
N MET A 431 2.03 -6.66 -1.10
CA MET A 431 2.58 -6.96 -2.42
C MET A 431 4.08 -6.68 -2.45
N GLY A 432 4.85 -7.64 -2.95
CA GLY A 432 6.27 -7.45 -3.20
C GLY A 432 6.51 -6.69 -4.51
N VAL A 433 7.51 -5.82 -4.51
CA VAL A 433 7.99 -5.08 -5.69
C VAL A 433 9.51 -5.17 -5.82
N GLU A 434 10.04 -4.85 -7.00
CA GLU A 434 11.45 -5.12 -7.35
C GLU A 434 12.37 -3.93 -7.06
N SER A 435 11.85 -2.70 -7.01
CA SER A 435 12.65 -1.49 -6.80
C SER A 435 13.34 -1.42 -5.43
N VAL A 436 14.52 -0.80 -5.44
CA VAL A 436 15.21 -0.33 -4.23
C VAL A 436 14.40 0.77 -3.54
N HIS A 437 14.56 0.91 -2.22
CA HIS A 437 13.78 1.78 -1.33
C HIS A 437 13.38 3.14 -1.93
N GLY A 438 14.35 3.95 -2.36
CA GLY A 438 14.08 5.30 -2.89
C GLY A 438 13.18 5.31 -4.14
N ASN A 439 13.19 4.22 -4.92
CA ASN A 439 12.47 4.09 -6.18
C ASN A 439 11.11 3.39 -6.01
N LEU A 440 10.75 2.91 -4.81
CA LEU A 440 9.44 2.26 -4.55
C LEU A 440 8.23 3.10 -5.01
N PRO A 441 8.18 4.44 -4.83
CA PRO A 441 7.08 5.26 -5.36
C PRO A 441 7.01 5.32 -6.88
N GLY A 442 8.12 5.03 -7.56
CA GLY A 442 8.28 4.99 -9.01
C GLY A 442 8.20 3.58 -9.62
N ASP A 443 8.04 2.53 -8.81
CA ASP A 443 8.11 1.14 -9.26
C ASP A 443 6.96 0.83 -10.26
N PRO A 444 7.27 0.29 -11.47
CA PRO A 444 6.23 -0.03 -12.45
C PRO A 444 5.19 -1.04 -11.96
N ASN A 445 5.59 -2.04 -11.17
CA ASN A 445 4.66 -3.02 -10.61
C ASN A 445 3.77 -2.40 -9.52
N PHE A 446 4.29 -1.43 -8.75
CA PHE A 446 3.46 -0.60 -7.87
C PHE A 446 2.44 0.20 -8.70
N PHE A 447 2.84 0.89 -9.77
CA PHE A 447 1.90 1.66 -10.58
C PHE A 447 0.84 0.78 -11.27
N ASP A 448 1.23 -0.32 -11.89
CA ASP A 448 0.33 -1.21 -12.62
C ASP A 448 -0.67 -1.91 -11.68
N ASP A 449 -0.25 -2.42 -10.52
CA ASP A 449 -1.19 -3.01 -9.56
C ASP A 449 -1.98 -1.95 -8.80
N TYR A 450 -1.35 -0.88 -8.31
CA TYR A 450 -2.02 0.10 -7.46
C TYR A 450 -2.96 1.01 -8.27
N PHE A 451 -2.42 1.73 -9.25
CA PHE A 451 -3.16 2.73 -10.02
C PHE A 451 -3.89 2.15 -11.23
N GLY A 452 -3.35 1.09 -11.84
CA GLY A 452 -3.94 0.41 -13.00
C GLY A 452 -5.02 -0.62 -12.67
N ASN A 453 -5.09 -1.11 -11.42
CA ASN A 453 -5.97 -2.23 -11.05
C ASN A 453 -6.69 -2.01 -9.72
N HIS A 454 -5.96 -1.82 -8.62
CA HIS A 454 -6.53 -1.80 -7.27
C HIS A 454 -7.33 -0.55 -6.93
N LEU A 455 -6.70 0.63 -6.94
CA LEU A 455 -7.32 1.87 -6.47
C LEU A 455 -8.64 2.15 -7.20
N PRO A 456 -8.75 1.96 -8.54
CA PRO A 456 -10.04 1.98 -9.22
C PRO A 456 -11.07 1.03 -8.57
N GLN A 457 -10.74 -0.25 -8.36
CA GLN A 457 -11.66 -1.24 -7.78
C GLN A 457 -12.10 -0.88 -6.35
N ALA A 458 -11.18 -0.38 -5.51
CA ALA A 458 -11.52 0.08 -4.17
C ALA A 458 -12.48 1.27 -4.19
N LEU A 459 -12.23 2.26 -5.05
CA LEU A 459 -13.10 3.41 -5.21
C LEU A 459 -14.48 3.01 -5.76
N ALA A 460 -14.54 2.10 -6.75
CA ALA A 460 -15.82 1.52 -7.18
C ALA A 460 -16.55 0.82 -6.03
N ALA A 461 -15.86 0.02 -5.20
CA ALA A 461 -16.49 -0.66 -4.07
C ALA A 461 -17.04 0.33 -3.03
N VAL A 462 -16.33 1.41 -2.71
CA VAL A 462 -16.81 2.48 -1.81
C VAL A 462 -17.99 3.23 -2.42
N TRP A 463 -17.87 3.72 -3.66
CA TRP A 463 -18.94 4.51 -4.29
C TRP A 463 -20.19 3.67 -4.55
N VAL A 464 -20.06 2.41 -4.97
CA VAL A 464 -21.19 1.48 -5.06
C VAL A 464 -21.82 1.26 -3.69
N SER A 465 -21.04 1.11 -2.61
CA SER A 465 -21.56 1.04 -1.24
C SER A 465 -22.36 2.29 -0.85
N ASP A 466 -21.82 3.49 -1.08
CA ASP A 466 -22.48 4.74 -0.72
C ASP A 466 -23.79 4.94 -1.51
N ILE A 467 -23.78 4.67 -2.83
CA ILE A 467 -24.97 4.77 -3.70
C ILE A 467 -26.02 3.73 -3.33
N THR A 468 -25.60 2.49 -3.06
CA THR A 468 -26.54 1.42 -2.67
C THR A 468 -27.17 1.72 -1.31
N ARG A 469 -26.42 2.28 -0.36
CA ARG A 469 -26.93 2.81 0.90
C ARG A 469 -27.96 3.91 0.66
N ALA A 470 -27.65 4.94 -0.11
CA ALA A 470 -28.58 6.01 -0.45
C ALA A 470 -29.87 5.48 -1.12
N ALA A 471 -29.73 4.53 -2.04
CA ALA A 471 -30.87 3.90 -2.71
C ALA A 471 -31.81 3.15 -1.75
N THR A 472 -31.32 2.62 -0.61
CA THR A 472 -32.18 1.92 0.36
C THR A 472 -33.27 2.80 0.98
N SER A 473 -33.07 4.12 1.05
CA SER A 473 -34.09 5.09 1.49
C SER A 473 -34.92 5.69 0.34
N ARG A 474 -34.67 5.27 -0.91
CA ARG A 474 -35.24 5.83 -2.14
C ARG A 474 -35.90 4.74 -3.01
N PRO A 475 -37.19 4.40 -2.76
CA PRO A 475 -37.89 3.36 -3.51
C PRO A 475 -37.98 3.61 -5.02
N ASP A 476 -37.95 4.87 -5.42
CA ASP A 476 -37.84 5.37 -6.79
C ASP A 476 -36.49 5.02 -7.44
N TRP A 477 -35.38 5.19 -6.70
CA TRP A 477 -34.05 4.78 -7.16
C TRP A 477 -33.97 3.26 -7.31
N ILE A 478 -34.46 2.48 -6.33
CA ILE A 478 -34.52 1.01 -6.43
C ILE A 478 -35.33 0.57 -7.67
N ALA A 479 -36.46 1.23 -7.95
CA ALA A 479 -37.24 0.97 -9.15
C ALA A 479 -36.49 1.30 -10.45
N ALA A 480 -35.75 2.40 -10.48
CA ALA A 480 -34.94 2.78 -11.64
C ALA A 480 -33.79 1.80 -11.90
N ILE A 481 -33.05 1.42 -10.85
CA ILE A 481 -31.91 0.50 -10.94
C ILE A 481 -32.37 -0.92 -11.29
N ALA A 482 -33.50 -1.39 -10.73
CA ALA A 482 -34.07 -2.72 -11.02
C ALA A 482 -34.36 -2.95 -12.52
N ARG A 483 -34.63 -1.90 -13.30
CA ARG A 483 -34.82 -2.00 -14.76
C ARG A 483 -33.53 -2.27 -15.53
N GLY A 484 -32.39 -1.80 -15.02
CA GLY A 484 -31.07 -1.95 -15.66
C GLY A 484 -30.18 -3.04 -15.08
N MET A 485 -30.53 -3.60 -13.91
CA MET A 485 -29.63 -4.42 -13.10
C MET A 485 -30.22 -5.82 -12.79
N SER A 486 -29.78 -6.83 -13.55
CA SER A 486 -30.20 -8.23 -13.41
C SER A 486 -29.59 -8.96 -12.21
N SER A 487 -28.58 -8.39 -11.56
CA SER A 487 -28.12 -8.77 -10.22
C SER A 487 -27.46 -7.56 -9.56
N GLY A 488 -27.73 -7.32 -8.28
CA GLY A 488 -27.04 -6.28 -7.52
C GLY A 488 -25.56 -6.62 -7.24
N PRO A 489 -24.80 -5.67 -6.65
CA PRO A 489 -23.35 -5.79 -6.44
C PRO A 489 -22.93 -7.05 -5.69
N ASP A 490 -21.76 -7.58 -6.07
CA ASP A 490 -21.22 -8.80 -5.50
C ASP A 490 -20.39 -8.51 -4.24
N ALA A 491 -20.93 -8.90 -3.09
CA ALA A 491 -20.28 -8.73 -1.78
C ALA A 491 -18.93 -9.47 -1.63
N ALA A 492 -18.59 -10.45 -2.47
CA ALA A 492 -17.25 -11.04 -2.47
C ALA A 492 -16.24 -10.14 -3.19
N GLN A 493 -16.67 -9.41 -4.24
CA GLN A 493 -15.83 -8.48 -4.98
C GLN A 493 -15.64 -7.16 -4.25
N VAL A 494 -16.66 -6.67 -3.54
CA VAL A 494 -16.50 -5.55 -2.57
C VAL A 494 -15.41 -5.88 -1.54
N ARG A 495 -15.40 -7.12 -1.01
CA ARG A 495 -14.31 -7.59 -0.14
C ARG A 495 -12.97 -7.71 -0.87
N ALA A 496 -12.91 -8.34 -2.04
CA ALA A 496 -11.65 -8.52 -2.78
C ALA A 496 -11.02 -7.21 -3.29
N ALA A 497 -11.84 -6.16 -3.44
CA ALA A 497 -11.41 -4.80 -3.73
C ALA A 497 -10.88 -4.07 -2.50
N LEU A 498 -11.60 -4.11 -1.35
CA LEU A 498 -11.18 -3.38 -0.15
C LEU A 498 -10.12 -4.12 0.67
N GLU A 499 -10.34 -5.40 0.98
CA GLU A 499 -9.48 -6.21 1.86
C GLU A 499 -9.33 -7.66 1.36
N PRO A 500 -8.56 -7.89 0.29
CA PRO A 500 -8.39 -9.23 -0.29
C PRO A 500 -7.68 -10.23 0.63
N GLN A 501 -6.79 -9.77 1.51
CA GLN A 501 -6.07 -10.59 2.51
C GLN A 501 -6.52 -10.26 3.95
N GLY A 502 -7.62 -9.53 4.13
CA GLY A 502 -8.15 -9.19 5.45
C GLY A 502 -8.58 -10.44 6.23
N MET A 503 -8.08 -10.59 7.46
CA MET A 503 -8.49 -11.69 8.33
C MET A 503 -9.95 -11.54 8.74
N ALA A 504 -10.68 -12.67 8.74
CA ALA A 504 -12.04 -12.71 9.29
C ALA A 504 -12.04 -12.30 10.77
N GLN A 505 -13.11 -11.63 11.21
CA GLN A 505 -13.25 -11.02 12.53
C GLN A 505 -12.30 -9.83 12.80
N ARG A 506 -11.51 -9.41 11.81
CA ARG A 506 -10.65 -8.21 11.85
C ARG A 506 -10.88 -7.29 10.64
N GLU A 507 -12.02 -7.44 9.96
CA GLU A 507 -12.42 -6.54 8.88
C GLU A 507 -12.53 -5.09 9.36
N SER A 508 -12.16 -4.16 8.48
CA SER A 508 -12.32 -2.73 8.76
C SER A 508 -13.79 -2.32 8.84
N ARG A 509 -14.04 -1.21 9.56
CA ARG A 509 -15.39 -0.61 9.64
C ARG A 509 -15.90 -0.18 8.26
N LEU A 510 -15.00 0.23 7.36
CA LEU A 510 -15.33 0.58 5.98
C LEU A 510 -15.86 -0.64 5.21
N LEU A 511 -15.16 -1.79 5.28
CA LEU A 511 -15.61 -3.01 4.63
C LEU A 511 -16.93 -3.53 5.21
N LEU A 512 -17.07 -3.57 6.53
CA LEU A 512 -18.32 -4.00 7.17
C LEU A 512 -19.50 -3.14 6.70
N GLY A 513 -19.38 -1.81 6.82
CA GLY A 513 -20.41 -0.88 6.36
C GLY A 513 -20.71 -0.96 4.85
N ALA A 514 -19.72 -1.35 4.03
CA ALA A 514 -19.92 -1.57 2.59
C ALA A 514 -20.66 -2.89 2.30
N LEU A 515 -20.32 -3.97 3.02
CA LEU A 515 -21.00 -5.26 2.91
C LEU A 515 -22.47 -5.16 3.35
N ASP A 516 -22.75 -4.45 4.45
CA ASP A 516 -24.12 -4.23 4.95
C ASP A 516 -24.96 -3.41 3.97
N SER A 517 -24.38 -2.35 3.40
CA SER A 517 -25.06 -1.49 2.42
C SER A 517 -25.45 -2.28 1.16
N VAL A 518 -24.52 -3.10 0.66
CA VAL A 518 -24.76 -3.97 -0.50
C VAL A 518 -25.74 -5.10 -0.17
N ALA A 519 -25.71 -5.68 1.03
CA ALA A 519 -26.66 -6.71 1.45
C ALA A 519 -28.10 -6.16 1.51
N ASN A 520 -28.31 -5.02 2.17
CA ASN A 520 -29.61 -4.36 2.29
C ASN A 520 -30.17 -3.93 0.93
N PHE A 521 -29.33 -3.34 0.09
CA PHE A 521 -29.70 -2.98 -1.28
C PHE A 521 -30.06 -4.21 -2.12
N ASN A 522 -29.27 -5.28 -2.05
CA ASN A 522 -29.54 -6.50 -2.80
C ASN A 522 -30.89 -7.13 -2.40
N ALA A 523 -31.26 -7.08 -1.12
CA ALA A 523 -32.57 -7.53 -0.65
C ALA A 523 -33.72 -6.70 -1.24
N LEU A 524 -33.62 -5.36 -1.22
CA LEU A 524 -34.63 -4.45 -1.77
C LEU A 524 -34.75 -4.55 -3.29
N LEU A 525 -33.62 -4.63 -4.01
CA LEU A 525 -33.59 -4.82 -5.46
C LEU A 525 -34.29 -6.13 -5.86
N CYS A 526 -33.99 -7.21 -5.13
CA CYS A 526 -34.54 -8.54 -5.32
C CYS A 526 -36.04 -8.61 -5.00
N GLN A 527 -36.49 -7.93 -3.92
CA GLN A 527 -37.91 -7.75 -3.63
C GLN A 527 -38.63 -6.99 -4.75
N LYS A 528 -38.03 -5.90 -5.26
CA LYS A 528 -38.64 -5.04 -6.29
C LYS A 528 -38.89 -5.75 -7.62
N ARG A 529 -38.08 -6.77 -7.95
CA ARG A 529 -38.21 -7.59 -9.16
C ARG A 529 -39.17 -8.78 -9.00
N GLY A 530 -39.56 -9.13 -7.77
CA GLY A 530 -40.38 -10.31 -7.48
C GLY A 530 -39.66 -11.66 -7.72
N ASP A 531 -38.36 -11.67 -8.04
CA ASP A 531 -37.60 -12.88 -8.37
C ASP A 531 -36.78 -13.43 -7.18
N CYS A 532 -37.05 -12.90 -5.99
CA CYS A 532 -36.38 -13.26 -4.76
C CYS A 532 -36.68 -14.69 -4.27
N ALA A 533 -35.70 -15.31 -3.64
CA ALA A 533 -35.94 -16.35 -2.66
C ALA A 533 -35.89 -15.70 -1.28
N ALA A 534 -37.04 -15.52 -0.63
CA ALA A 534 -37.14 -14.83 0.65
C ALA A 534 -36.55 -15.63 1.84
N THR A 535 -36.16 -16.89 1.62
CA THR A 535 -35.58 -17.77 2.64
C THR A 535 -34.40 -18.54 2.07
N TYR A 536 -33.49 -18.95 2.95
CA TYR A 536 -32.40 -19.87 2.62
C TYR A 536 -32.90 -21.12 1.88
N SER A 537 -33.98 -21.74 2.37
CA SER A 537 -34.61 -22.92 1.75
C SER A 537 -35.13 -22.65 0.33
N ALA A 538 -35.72 -21.48 0.07
CA ALA A 538 -36.15 -21.09 -1.27
C ALA A 538 -34.97 -20.84 -2.22
N ALA A 539 -33.84 -20.34 -1.71
CA ALA A 539 -32.63 -20.14 -2.51
C ALA A 539 -31.98 -21.49 -2.86
N LYS A 540 -31.93 -22.42 -1.88
CA LYS A 540 -31.51 -23.81 -2.08
C LYS A 540 -32.38 -24.51 -3.14
N ALA A 541 -33.71 -24.35 -3.05
CA ALA A 541 -34.65 -24.90 -4.01
C ALA A 541 -34.46 -24.32 -5.44
N LYS A 542 -34.22 -23.01 -5.57
CA LYS A 542 -33.92 -22.38 -6.88
C LYS A 542 -32.63 -22.91 -7.51
N VAL A 543 -31.58 -23.15 -6.72
CA VAL A 543 -30.33 -23.75 -7.21
C VAL A 543 -30.52 -25.23 -7.59
N ALA A 544 -31.33 -25.97 -6.82
CA ALA A 544 -31.65 -27.37 -7.11
C ALA A 544 -32.51 -27.52 -8.38
N ALA A 545 -33.46 -26.62 -8.62
CA ALA A 545 -34.32 -26.60 -9.80
C ALA A 545 -33.64 -26.09 -11.07
N ALA A 546 -32.51 -25.37 -10.95
CA ALA A 546 -31.77 -24.87 -12.11
C ALA A 546 -30.97 -26.01 -12.79
N PRO A 547 -31.10 -26.22 -14.12
CA PRO A 547 -30.37 -27.26 -14.85
C PRO A 547 -28.86 -27.14 -14.64
N ALA A 548 -28.10 -28.24 -14.63
CA ALA A 548 -26.67 -28.20 -14.30
C ALA A 548 -25.83 -27.25 -15.18
N ALA A 549 -26.17 -27.09 -16.46
CA ALA A 549 -25.55 -26.13 -17.37
C ALA A 549 -26.02 -24.67 -17.14
N ASN A 550 -27.22 -24.49 -16.58
CA ASN A 550 -27.92 -23.22 -16.36
C ASN A 550 -28.12 -22.89 -14.87
N ARG A 551 -27.32 -23.46 -13.95
CA ARG A 551 -27.20 -22.97 -12.56
C ARG A 551 -26.59 -21.58 -12.63
N SER A 552 -27.45 -20.61 -12.86
CA SER A 552 -27.04 -19.26 -13.26
C SER A 552 -26.15 -18.66 -12.18
N SER A 553 -25.20 -17.83 -12.61
CA SER A 553 -24.40 -17.03 -11.69
C SER A 553 -25.29 -16.24 -10.73
N VAL A 554 -26.49 -15.83 -11.17
CA VAL A 554 -27.52 -15.18 -10.34
C VAL A 554 -28.04 -16.11 -9.24
N ALA A 555 -28.49 -17.33 -9.55
CA ALA A 555 -29.03 -18.26 -8.55
C ALA A 555 -27.98 -18.68 -7.52
N LEU A 556 -26.73 -18.93 -7.96
CA LEU A 556 -25.63 -19.26 -7.06
C LEU A 556 -25.13 -18.06 -6.24
N LYS A 557 -25.19 -16.83 -6.77
CA LYS A 557 -24.94 -15.60 -5.99
C LYS A 557 -26.03 -15.35 -4.95
N GLN A 558 -27.31 -15.55 -5.30
CA GLN A 558 -28.43 -15.46 -4.35
C GLN A 558 -28.28 -16.50 -3.22
N PHE A 559 -27.96 -17.75 -3.56
CA PHE A 559 -27.70 -18.80 -2.58
C PHE A 559 -26.49 -18.49 -1.68
N GLY A 560 -25.36 -18.04 -2.26
CA GLY A 560 -24.19 -17.60 -1.51
C GLY A 560 -24.46 -16.39 -0.60
N ALA A 561 -25.31 -15.46 -1.01
CA ALA A 561 -25.75 -14.36 -0.16
C ALA A 561 -26.63 -14.86 1.00
N SER A 562 -27.61 -15.71 0.74
CA SER A 562 -28.50 -16.28 1.76
C SER A 562 -27.80 -17.21 2.74
N ALA A 563 -26.75 -17.92 2.32
CA ALA A 563 -26.02 -18.86 3.17
C ALA A 563 -25.06 -18.17 4.16
N ARG A 564 -24.70 -16.89 3.94
CA ARG A 564 -23.81 -16.13 4.84
C ARG A 564 -24.40 -15.76 6.19
N ILE A 565 -25.71 -15.99 6.39
CA ILE A 565 -26.37 -15.89 7.70
C ILE A 565 -26.18 -17.16 8.54
N LEU A 566 -25.69 -18.24 7.93
CA LEU A 566 -25.39 -19.50 8.60
C LEU A 566 -24.00 -19.40 9.23
N ASP A 567 -23.82 -20.13 10.33
CA ASP A 567 -22.51 -20.34 10.94
C ASP A 567 -21.53 -21.01 9.95
N GLN A 568 -20.21 -20.79 10.11
CA GLN A 568 -19.21 -21.34 9.18
C GLN A 568 -19.13 -22.88 9.22
N GLY A 569 -19.45 -23.48 10.37
CA GLY A 569 -19.51 -24.93 10.55
C GLY A 569 -20.78 -25.55 9.96
N ASN A 570 -21.71 -24.75 9.43
CA ASN A 570 -22.88 -25.25 8.74
C ASN A 570 -22.48 -25.80 7.35
N PRO A 571 -22.83 -27.07 7.01
CA PRO A 571 -22.46 -27.64 5.71
C PRO A 571 -22.92 -26.79 4.53
N ASP A 572 -24.09 -26.17 4.65
CA ASP A 572 -24.69 -25.37 3.60
C ASP A 572 -23.93 -24.06 3.34
N PHE A 573 -23.19 -23.52 4.33
CA PHE A 573 -22.28 -22.39 4.13
C PHE A 573 -21.11 -22.79 3.22
N ALA A 574 -20.45 -23.91 3.54
CA ALA A 574 -19.34 -24.45 2.76
C ALA A 574 -19.77 -24.80 1.33
N PHE A 575 -20.93 -25.46 1.16
CA PHE A 575 -21.50 -25.72 -0.16
C PHE A 575 -21.81 -24.44 -0.94
N ALA A 576 -22.28 -23.38 -0.30
CA ALA A 576 -22.66 -22.14 -0.97
C ALA A 576 -21.46 -21.32 -1.45
N GLU A 577 -20.51 -20.98 -0.56
CA GLU A 577 -19.30 -20.22 -0.94
C GLU A 577 -18.39 -21.08 -1.85
N GLY A 578 -18.42 -22.41 -1.74
CA GLY A 578 -17.67 -23.31 -2.62
C GLY A 578 -18.24 -23.34 -4.06
N ASN A 579 -19.55 -23.56 -4.23
CA ASN A 579 -20.17 -23.50 -5.56
C ASN A 579 -20.05 -22.10 -6.20
N ARG A 580 -20.13 -21.03 -5.40
CA ARG A 580 -19.86 -19.65 -5.84
C ARG A 580 -18.43 -19.51 -6.36
N GLY A 581 -17.45 -19.99 -5.59
CA GLY A 581 -16.04 -19.98 -5.97
C GLY A 581 -15.75 -20.73 -7.27
N LEU A 582 -16.39 -21.87 -7.48
CA LEU A 582 -16.32 -22.63 -8.74
C LEU A 582 -16.89 -21.86 -9.94
N VAL A 583 -17.91 -21.01 -9.75
CA VAL A 583 -18.44 -20.14 -10.82
C VAL A 583 -17.48 -18.98 -11.12
N LEU A 584 -16.92 -18.34 -10.08
CA LEU A 584 -15.94 -17.26 -10.24
C LEU A 584 -14.67 -17.77 -10.96
N ALA A 585 -14.20 -18.97 -10.61
CA ALA A 585 -13.09 -19.65 -11.29
C ALA A 585 -13.38 -19.91 -12.78
N LYS A 586 -14.61 -20.34 -13.13
CA LYS A 586 -15.05 -20.49 -14.53
C LYS A 586 -15.14 -19.15 -15.28
N GLN A 587 -15.31 -18.04 -14.57
CA GLN A 587 -15.32 -16.67 -15.11
C GLN A 587 -13.90 -16.04 -15.13
N LEU A 588 -12.86 -16.81 -14.76
CA LEU A 588 -11.47 -16.37 -14.64
C LEU A 588 -11.25 -15.27 -13.59
N ASP A 589 -12.21 -15.04 -12.69
CA ASP A 589 -12.05 -14.18 -11.52
C ASP A 589 -11.36 -14.96 -10.41
N TRP A 590 -10.08 -15.27 -10.63
CA TRP A 590 -9.27 -16.12 -9.74
C TRP A 590 -9.14 -15.55 -8.33
N LYS A 591 -9.13 -14.22 -8.19
CA LYS A 591 -8.99 -13.52 -6.91
C LYS A 591 -10.26 -13.63 -6.07
N ALA A 592 -11.44 -13.34 -6.63
CA ALA A 592 -12.68 -13.56 -5.88
C ALA A 592 -13.00 -15.05 -5.70
N ALA A 593 -12.59 -15.90 -6.66
CA ALA A 593 -12.70 -17.35 -6.56
C ALA A 593 -11.88 -17.90 -5.39
N SER A 594 -10.60 -17.55 -5.27
CA SER A 594 -9.76 -18.00 -4.14
C SER A 594 -10.31 -17.50 -2.80
N THR A 595 -10.74 -16.24 -2.68
CA THR A 595 -11.42 -15.75 -1.47
C THR A 595 -12.64 -16.59 -1.09
N SER A 596 -13.51 -16.92 -2.06
CA SER A 596 -14.73 -17.71 -1.84
C SER A 596 -14.43 -19.18 -1.51
N LEU A 597 -13.45 -19.78 -2.19
CA LEU A 597 -13.04 -21.17 -2.00
C LEU A 597 -12.29 -21.38 -0.67
N THR A 598 -11.45 -20.43 -0.23
CA THR A 598 -10.77 -20.50 1.07
C THR A 598 -11.76 -20.54 2.24
N ARG A 599 -12.83 -19.73 2.17
CA ARG A 599 -13.91 -19.75 3.18
C ARG A 599 -14.65 -21.07 3.22
N ALA A 600 -14.93 -21.60 2.03
CA ALA A 600 -15.60 -22.88 1.89
C ALA A 600 -14.71 -24.04 2.38
N GLU A 601 -13.38 -23.96 2.20
CA GLU A 601 -12.40 -24.89 2.76
C GLU A 601 -12.37 -24.85 4.29
N SER A 602 -12.48 -23.67 4.92
CA SER A 602 -12.62 -23.58 6.39
C SER A 602 -13.86 -24.34 6.88
N GLY A 603 -15.02 -24.11 6.27
CA GLY A 603 -16.24 -24.83 6.61
C GLY A 603 -16.13 -26.35 6.34
N VAL A 604 -15.49 -26.77 5.24
CA VAL A 604 -15.21 -28.20 4.98
C VAL A 604 -14.34 -28.82 6.08
N LYS A 605 -13.30 -28.12 6.56
CA LYS A 605 -12.46 -28.61 7.66
C LYS A 605 -13.23 -28.75 8.97
N GLU A 606 -14.16 -27.84 9.25
CA GLU A 606 -15.04 -27.94 10.42
C GLU A 606 -16.00 -29.15 10.30
N LEU A 607 -16.53 -29.43 9.11
CA LEU A 607 -17.31 -30.66 8.86
C LEU A 607 -16.47 -31.93 9.04
N GLU A 608 -15.23 -31.95 8.54
CA GLU A 608 -14.29 -33.08 8.69
C GLU A 608 -13.86 -33.27 10.15
N ALA A 609 -13.83 -32.21 10.96
CA ALA A 609 -13.53 -32.30 12.38
C ALA A 609 -14.71 -32.83 13.22
N VAL A 610 -15.96 -32.58 12.78
CA VAL A 610 -17.18 -33.00 13.50
C VAL A 610 -17.67 -34.38 13.04
N LYS A 611 -17.42 -34.78 11.79
CA LYS A 611 -17.88 -36.05 11.22
C LYS A 611 -16.72 -37.06 11.13
N GLU A 612 -16.89 -38.22 11.76
CA GLU A 612 -15.96 -39.35 11.64
C GLU A 612 -15.72 -39.78 10.19
N GLN A 613 -16.75 -39.71 9.34
CA GLN A 613 -16.63 -39.87 7.88
C GLN A 613 -17.57 -38.92 7.14
N LEU A 614 -17.06 -38.27 6.09
CA LEU A 614 -17.89 -37.54 5.12
C LEU A 614 -18.67 -38.52 4.25
N SER A 615 -19.88 -38.15 3.84
CA SER A 615 -20.58 -38.89 2.78
C SER A 615 -19.81 -38.81 1.45
N LYS A 616 -20.01 -39.78 0.55
CA LYS A 616 -19.33 -39.81 -0.76
C LYS A 616 -19.44 -38.49 -1.53
N SER A 617 -20.63 -37.88 -1.55
CA SER A 617 -20.86 -36.59 -2.22
C SER A 617 -20.18 -35.40 -1.53
N GLU A 618 -20.05 -35.42 -0.20
CA GLU A 618 -19.28 -34.41 0.55
C GLU A 618 -17.78 -34.54 0.28
N ALA A 619 -17.24 -35.76 0.25
CA ALA A 619 -15.84 -36.03 -0.08
C ALA A 619 -15.50 -35.65 -1.55
N GLU A 620 -16.37 -35.97 -2.51
CA GLU A 620 -16.23 -35.55 -3.91
C GLU A 620 -16.29 -34.02 -4.08
N PHE A 621 -17.15 -33.35 -3.30
CA PHE A 621 -17.22 -31.89 -3.25
C PHE A 621 -15.94 -31.28 -2.66
N ALA A 622 -15.48 -31.75 -1.50
CA ALA A 622 -14.24 -31.28 -0.86
C ALA A 622 -13.02 -31.45 -1.78
N SER A 623 -12.87 -32.61 -2.43
CA SER A 623 -11.82 -32.85 -3.42
C SER A 623 -11.90 -31.90 -4.64
N THR A 624 -13.11 -31.59 -5.10
CA THR A 624 -13.32 -30.65 -6.22
C THR A 624 -13.04 -29.21 -5.82
N LEU A 625 -13.45 -28.81 -4.61
CA LEU A 625 -13.20 -27.51 -4.01
C LEU A 625 -11.69 -27.28 -3.86
N ARG A 626 -10.96 -28.20 -3.21
CA ARG A 626 -9.51 -28.11 -2.97
C ARG A 626 -8.70 -27.99 -4.27
N ARG A 627 -9.05 -28.76 -5.31
CA ARG A 627 -8.42 -28.63 -6.64
C ARG A 627 -8.61 -27.24 -7.25
N ASN A 628 -9.82 -26.71 -7.21
CA ASN A 628 -10.11 -25.38 -7.75
C ASN A 628 -9.56 -24.26 -6.86
N LEU A 629 -9.40 -24.49 -5.54
CA LEU A 629 -8.74 -23.57 -4.62
C LEU A 629 -7.26 -23.46 -4.96
N GLY A 630 -6.55 -24.61 -5.08
CA GLY A 630 -5.17 -24.64 -5.55
C GLY A 630 -4.98 -23.96 -6.90
N LYS A 631 -5.92 -24.16 -7.85
CA LYS A 631 -5.92 -23.40 -9.11
C LYS A 631 -6.05 -21.90 -8.88
N SER A 632 -7.08 -21.48 -8.16
CA SER A 632 -7.44 -20.07 -8.03
C SER A 632 -6.38 -19.29 -7.25
N LEU A 633 -5.73 -19.92 -6.27
CA LEU A 633 -4.58 -19.37 -5.57
C LEU A 633 -3.40 -19.17 -6.55
N LEU A 634 -3.01 -20.21 -7.29
CA LEU A 634 -1.91 -20.16 -8.27
C LEU A 634 -2.14 -19.07 -9.34
N GLU A 635 -3.31 -19.07 -9.99
CA GLU A 635 -3.67 -18.12 -11.06
C GLU A 635 -3.91 -16.69 -10.51
N SER A 636 -4.04 -16.53 -9.19
CA SER A 636 -4.05 -15.22 -8.49
C SER A 636 -2.68 -14.83 -7.91
N GLY A 637 -1.62 -15.60 -8.18
CA GLY A 637 -0.25 -15.36 -7.71
C GLY A 637 -0.03 -15.58 -6.21
N GLN A 638 -0.87 -16.37 -5.55
CA GLN A 638 -0.66 -16.86 -4.18
C GLN A 638 0.01 -18.24 -4.26
N CYS A 639 1.26 -18.27 -4.69
CA CYS A 639 1.93 -19.51 -5.11
C CYS A 639 2.19 -20.43 -3.91
N ARG A 640 2.64 -19.86 -2.79
CA ARG A 640 2.96 -20.61 -1.57
C ARG A 640 1.72 -21.25 -0.96
N GLU A 641 0.61 -20.50 -0.93
CA GLU A 641 -0.68 -20.97 -0.43
C GLU A 641 -1.30 -22.02 -1.36
N ALA A 642 -1.02 -21.96 -2.66
CA ALA A 642 -1.49 -22.94 -3.64
C ALA A 642 -0.80 -24.31 -3.49
N GLU A 643 0.49 -24.35 -3.12
CA GLU A 643 1.32 -25.56 -3.05
C GLU A 643 0.63 -26.76 -2.38
N PRO A 644 0.15 -26.69 -1.11
CA PRO A 644 -0.42 -27.86 -0.43
C PRO A 644 -1.61 -28.46 -1.18
N TYR A 645 -2.48 -27.62 -1.77
CA TYR A 645 -3.62 -28.06 -2.55
C TYR A 645 -3.23 -28.67 -3.91
N LEU A 646 -2.21 -28.09 -4.57
CA LEU A 646 -1.67 -28.63 -5.82
C LEU A 646 -0.97 -29.98 -5.59
N ARG A 647 -0.13 -30.10 -4.54
CA ARG A 647 0.53 -31.37 -4.20
C ARG A 647 -0.47 -32.48 -3.90
N ALA A 648 -1.49 -32.19 -3.09
CA ALA A 648 -2.55 -33.15 -2.77
C ALA A 648 -3.31 -33.64 -4.01
N ALA A 649 -3.40 -32.82 -5.06
CA ALA A 649 -4.10 -33.16 -6.30
C ALA A 649 -3.22 -33.76 -7.41
N ALA A 650 -1.89 -33.68 -7.30
CA ALA A 650 -0.95 -34.00 -8.38
C ALA A 650 -1.00 -35.46 -8.87
N THR A 651 -1.48 -36.39 -8.03
CA THR A 651 -1.64 -37.82 -8.37
C THR A 651 -2.80 -38.08 -9.34
N GLY A 652 -3.86 -37.26 -9.30
CA GLY A 652 -5.09 -37.46 -10.08
C GLY A 652 -5.47 -36.31 -11.02
N TRP A 653 -4.67 -35.23 -11.07
CA TRP A 653 -4.99 -34.04 -11.84
C TRP A 653 -3.76 -33.51 -12.60
N PRO A 654 -3.67 -33.73 -13.93
CA PRO A 654 -2.49 -33.38 -14.73
C PRO A 654 -2.05 -31.91 -14.64
N TYR A 655 -3.01 -30.98 -14.54
CA TYR A 655 -2.71 -29.55 -14.38
C TYR A 655 -1.90 -29.26 -13.11
N ALA A 656 -2.21 -29.91 -11.97
CA ALA A 656 -1.43 -29.69 -10.74
C ALA A 656 0.00 -30.23 -10.88
N LYS A 657 0.17 -31.38 -11.56
CA LYS A 657 1.50 -31.92 -11.87
C LYS A 657 2.31 -30.98 -12.77
N GLU A 658 1.67 -30.37 -13.77
CA GLU A 658 2.31 -29.39 -14.66
C GLU A 658 2.64 -28.07 -13.93
N ALA A 659 1.72 -27.59 -13.08
CA ALA A 659 1.91 -26.38 -12.28
C ALA A 659 3.10 -26.52 -11.31
N LEU A 660 3.18 -27.64 -10.58
CA LEU A 660 4.30 -27.92 -9.67
C LEU A 660 5.65 -28.13 -10.37
N ALA A 661 5.65 -28.38 -11.69
CA ALA A 661 6.87 -28.51 -12.48
C ALA A 661 7.42 -27.17 -13.01
N LYS A 662 6.73 -26.05 -12.76
CA LYS A 662 7.12 -24.71 -13.22
C LYS A 662 7.17 -23.75 -12.03
N PRO A 663 8.16 -22.86 -11.94
CA PRO A 663 8.14 -21.81 -10.94
C PRO A 663 6.95 -20.85 -11.15
N CYS A 664 6.42 -20.31 -10.06
CA CYS A 664 5.25 -19.43 -10.05
C CYS A 664 5.64 -18.01 -9.59
N ASN A 665 5.06 -16.97 -10.18
CA ASN A 665 5.34 -15.58 -9.78
C ASN A 665 4.43 -15.21 -8.60
N ASP A 666 5.00 -15.18 -7.40
CA ASP A 666 4.27 -14.99 -6.15
C ASP A 666 4.11 -13.50 -5.84
N ILE A 667 2.87 -13.01 -5.96
CA ILE A 667 2.53 -11.58 -5.85
C ILE A 667 2.73 -11.08 -4.41
N GLU A 668 2.49 -11.91 -3.39
CA GLU A 668 2.68 -11.50 -1.99
C GLU A 668 4.15 -11.20 -1.66
N SER A 669 5.07 -11.98 -2.23
CA SER A 669 6.51 -11.82 -2.02
C SER A 669 7.22 -10.97 -3.07
N GLY A 670 6.63 -10.78 -4.26
CA GLY A 670 7.29 -10.19 -5.42
C GLY A 670 8.42 -11.08 -5.99
N LEU A 671 8.36 -12.39 -5.73
CA LEU A 671 9.43 -13.34 -6.06
C LEU A 671 8.92 -14.55 -6.82
N GLN A 672 9.83 -15.23 -7.51
CA GLN A 672 9.52 -16.50 -8.16
C GLN A 672 9.61 -17.64 -7.13
N TYR A 673 8.52 -18.38 -6.93
CA TYR A 673 8.40 -19.51 -6.01
C TYR A 673 8.69 -20.84 -6.71
N CYS A 674 9.54 -21.67 -6.10
CA CYS A 674 10.02 -22.94 -6.67
C CYS A 674 9.40 -24.13 -5.91
N PHE A 675 8.35 -24.72 -6.49
CA PHE A 675 7.61 -25.85 -5.90
C PHE A 675 8.43 -27.14 -5.72
N ASP A 676 9.57 -27.29 -6.38
CA ASP A 676 10.51 -28.39 -6.14
C ASP A 676 11.27 -28.20 -4.81
N GLN A 677 11.51 -26.96 -4.40
CA GLN A 677 12.27 -26.59 -3.19
C GLN A 677 11.38 -26.24 -1.99
N GLY A 678 10.14 -25.81 -2.22
CA GLY A 678 9.27 -25.26 -1.17
C GLY A 678 9.69 -23.87 -0.67
N ASP A 679 10.61 -23.21 -1.38
CA ASP A 679 11.13 -21.87 -1.10
C ASP A 679 11.15 -21.01 -2.39
N PHE A 680 11.43 -19.73 -2.24
CA PHE A 680 11.67 -18.83 -3.39
C PHE A 680 12.94 -19.24 -4.13
N CYS A 681 12.88 -19.22 -5.46
CA CYS A 681 13.93 -19.70 -6.34
C CYS A 681 15.24 -18.94 -6.13
N ARG A 682 16.18 -19.52 -5.37
CA ARG A 682 17.55 -19.01 -5.26
C ARG A 682 18.38 -19.59 -6.40
N ARG A 683 19.11 -18.74 -7.13
CA ARG A 683 20.15 -19.24 -8.03
C ARG A 683 21.35 -19.73 -7.21
N SER A 684 21.79 -20.96 -7.46
CA SER A 684 23.20 -21.30 -7.29
C SER A 684 24.03 -20.40 -8.22
N ARG A 685 25.19 -19.94 -7.73
CA ARG A 685 26.15 -19.17 -8.54
C ARG A 685 26.68 -20.00 -9.71
#